data_AF-A0A812I1P1-F1
#
_entry.id   AF-A0A812I1P1-F1
#
_cell.length_a   1.000
_cell.length_b   1.000
_cell.length_c   1.000
_cell.angle_alpha   90.00
_cell.angle_beta   90.00
_cell.angle_gamma   90.00
#
_symmetry.space_group_name_H-M   'P 1'
#
loop_
_entity.id
_entity.type
_entity.pdbx_description
1 polymer ?
#
loop_
_entity_poly.entity_id
_entity_poly.type
_entity_poly.pdbx_seq_one_letter_code
_entity_poly.pdbx_strand_id
1 'polypeptide(L)'
;MAADPAAQRAYLQANVDADFVFLLEEHGVDLALQFAIGQHYKSIRTFAAFADDRGAARTAITADFAIRPESAADRARMACIITAWEASKMIREEEAKLRAEAKVLGVQKPLASSDRAAMRVALEAVRGYTVPESEEPAPEYLAHKLEQIENGEPTASYLDEVISRKESNSLQLQTSLDNQGRLRVMRQKPKGRLPQNTEELRAKLRLEASTWVMLSAKCRGRAYLQGLQLSHFDRFLEFLLGDKCYSMQWPRKGKDGKGEKGGKDGKGGKDGKGGKSTGKIQVGESWYELVAKTPDGRELCYAYNIKRGCQVKGCQRVHACRVKGCQGNHPAYQHGAQGPSRKSDVRGSLEALCKAQSITLVMSEIDICRDPKLDLLDPAIADRCLQEVKNSEWDVVLVTPPCGTFSRARCVQPGPRPLRSRLYPRGFPWLSDSHRALVEHGNQLVSFAFDICTNALSNSVPFLLEHPEDLGLTSNGHAPASIWQLPEAVALFKHENVITFAVYQCQYGAFSPKPTRFLSSIPVTSRMPFTGPPRFDASDRYLGPLPKYCGHRHQQKLLGPAATSAAAAYPDDLCRTIAEWCFSVFDGGGTLAALAPTLVLGPGFQFPAREVEAGSGASPAERLAAECLRSGTISHGQLLRISELLPDEDRVRQTSKVIEGQRSFTAGAFVHSDKVGIRRKRKRDHCETTTAGDAGDDGKEIEDLPYSELKSGCEGPPLVGEFAGATDEFVDGFGRCSPGRWKPICRGRHMSPAATSFAQQLKDRVRKFVLENVPDLAKATFRLATGHWNGPLFAPEAMDKLREDWFCMLPDPARARELIPHQPFYLRAMAQTLKILEDPDYRIIEEGKFCFVNGVEVGHTAPLGPVPQVFRARRKDQKYDESDWQPLMDNYRDGPEVAKSLEEAFAKEEAEGRMFPLSLSEARARYPGAALRIAAQAVIPKPDQDFRVVHDGTHGVHVNNEIVMLDRLESPGAREVSAIQKLGSVSDEKVLFGLVGDVKKAHRRYLHHPDHWGVLSCRTRSDSSVVWVNRTGTFGIASAAYWFARIIGLVGRLSLRVLLQSFLFMLIYADDLHVLSGGPDRWLNLWMSLALLCLQGTPFSERKWRGGLQLDWVGYWIDYGRFKLGISERRCHWIISGIESMEGNGWLVDVRRFHELHGRLGFMSQS
;
A
#
# COMPACT_ATOMS: atom_id res chain seq x y z
N MET A 1 31.91 26.62 -35.79
CA MET A 1 30.69 26.21 -36.51
C MET A 1 29.54 27.02 -35.95
N ALA A 2 29.01 27.99 -36.71
CA ALA A 2 27.90 28.82 -36.27
C ALA A 2 26.62 27.96 -36.25
N ALA A 3 26.02 27.79 -35.07
CA ALA A 3 24.75 27.09 -34.94
C ALA A 3 23.65 27.90 -35.66
N ASP A 4 22.80 27.19 -36.40
CA ASP A 4 21.62 27.76 -37.07
C ASP A 4 20.78 28.62 -36.09
N PRO A 5 20.44 29.88 -36.42
CA PRO A 5 19.58 30.74 -35.59
C PRO A 5 18.25 30.09 -35.20
N ALA A 6 17.70 29.22 -36.04
CA ALA A 6 16.49 28.46 -35.71
C ALA A 6 16.74 27.41 -34.61
N ALA A 7 17.90 26.74 -34.65
CA ALA A 7 18.31 25.79 -33.62
C ALA A 7 18.63 26.50 -32.28
N GLN A 8 19.21 27.71 -32.32
CA GLN A 8 19.45 28.52 -31.12
C GLN A 8 18.14 28.93 -30.44
N ARG A 9 17.15 29.40 -31.21
CA ARG A 9 15.80 29.70 -30.68
C ARG A 9 15.10 28.46 -30.14
N ALA A 10 15.17 27.34 -30.85
CA ALA A 10 14.59 26.08 -30.40
C ALA A 10 15.22 25.61 -29.08
N TYR A 11 16.54 25.77 -28.91
CA TYR A 11 17.22 25.45 -27.67
C TYR A 11 16.76 26.35 -26.51
N LEU A 12 16.70 27.67 -26.73
CA LEU A 12 16.23 28.63 -25.72
C LEU A 12 14.79 28.32 -25.30
N GLN A 13 13.89 28.06 -26.26
CA GLN A 13 12.50 27.70 -25.99
C GLN A 13 12.33 26.37 -25.24
N ALA A 14 13.24 25.41 -25.45
CA ALA A 14 13.16 24.08 -24.85
C ALA A 14 13.87 23.99 -23.49
N ASN A 15 14.89 24.80 -23.23
CA ASN A 15 15.83 24.59 -22.11
C ASN A 15 15.98 25.78 -21.15
N VAL A 16 15.44 26.95 -21.48
CA VAL A 16 15.59 28.18 -20.67
C VAL A 16 14.20 28.73 -20.32
N ASP A 17 14.05 29.28 -19.11
CA ASP A 17 12.78 29.84 -18.65
C ASP A 17 12.35 31.00 -19.55
N ALA A 18 11.07 31.02 -19.94
CA ALA A 18 10.52 31.99 -20.90
C ALA A 18 10.72 33.45 -20.42
N ASP A 19 10.52 33.70 -19.12
CA ASP A 19 10.67 35.02 -18.53
C ASP A 19 12.13 35.49 -18.55
N PHE A 20 13.08 34.56 -18.45
CA PHE A 20 14.50 34.88 -18.55
C PHE A 20 14.92 35.21 -19.98
N VAL A 21 14.38 34.47 -20.96
CA VAL A 21 14.61 34.78 -22.39
C VAL A 21 14.03 36.16 -22.73
N PHE A 22 12.82 36.47 -22.26
CA PHE A 22 12.18 37.78 -22.45
C PHE A 22 13.02 38.92 -21.84
N LEU A 23 13.52 38.76 -20.61
CA LEU A 23 14.36 39.76 -19.95
C LEU A 23 15.60 40.11 -20.77
N LEU A 24 16.29 39.10 -21.31
CA LEU A 24 17.48 39.29 -22.13
C LEU A 24 17.15 39.99 -23.47
N GLU A 25 16.01 39.64 -24.07
CA GLU A 25 15.54 40.25 -25.32
C GLU A 25 15.13 41.72 -25.13
N GLU A 26 14.40 42.05 -24.06
CA GLU A 26 13.99 43.40 -23.70
C GLU A 26 15.20 44.34 -23.51
N HIS A 27 16.30 43.80 -22.97
CA HIS A 27 17.52 44.56 -22.71
C HIS A 27 18.53 44.52 -23.88
N GLY A 28 18.10 44.05 -25.06
CA GLY A 28 18.87 44.13 -26.29
C GLY A 28 20.08 43.19 -26.37
N VAL A 29 20.05 42.06 -25.65
CA VAL A 29 21.08 41.03 -25.75
C VAL A 29 20.89 40.25 -27.06
N ASP A 30 21.94 40.10 -27.88
CA ASP A 30 21.83 39.43 -29.18
C ASP A 30 21.59 37.91 -29.05
N LEU A 31 20.97 37.29 -30.07
CA LEU A 31 20.53 35.89 -30.02
C LEU A 31 21.67 34.88 -29.75
N ALA A 32 22.88 35.14 -30.27
CA ALA A 32 24.01 34.25 -30.05
C ALA A 32 24.46 34.31 -28.58
N LEU A 33 24.41 35.51 -27.99
CA LEU A 33 24.73 35.74 -26.59
C LEU A 33 23.64 35.25 -25.65
N GLN A 34 22.36 35.42 -26.01
CA GLN A 34 21.23 34.81 -25.29
C GLN A 34 21.40 33.28 -25.23
N PHE A 35 21.76 32.65 -26.36
CA PHE A 35 22.02 31.22 -26.41
C PHE A 35 23.19 30.82 -25.51
N ALA A 36 24.32 31.55 -25.56
CA ALA A 36 25.48 31.28 -24.71
C ALA A 36 25.16 31.43 -23.21
N ILE A 37 24.52 32.53 -22.81
CA ILE A 37 24.05 32.74 -21.43
C ILE A 37 23.09 31.62 -21.04
N GLY A 38 22.15 31.29 -21.92
CA GLY A 38 21.16 30.23 -21.75
C GLY A 38 21.75 28.83 -21.66
N GLN A 39 23.00 28.58 -22.06
CA GLN A 39 23.68 27.29 -21.84
C GLN A 39 24.10 27.12 -20.37
N HIS A 40 24.47 28.21 -19.70
CA HIS A 40 24.99 28.20 -18.33
C HIS A 40 23.93 28.58 -17.28
N TYR A 41 23.06 29.54 -17.60
CA TYR A 41 22.00 30.03 -16.72
C TYR A 41 20.63 29.72 -17.32
N LYS A 42 19.78 29.04 -16.54
CA LYS A 42 18.45 28.60 -17.02
C LYS A 42 17.30 29.48 -16.55
N SER A 43 17.53 30.34 -15.55
CA SER A 43 16.51 31.15 -14.88
C SER A 43 17.03 32.52 -14.43
N ILE A 44 16.11 33.48 -14.23
CA ILE A 44 16.40 34.81 -13.64
C ILE A 44 17.07 34.65 -12.27
N ARG A 45 16.64 33.69 -11.44
CA ARG A 45 17.19 33.47 -10.09
C ARG A 45 18.68 33.10 -10.10
N THR A 46 19.07 32.21 -11.01
CA THR A 46 20.47 31.78 -11.16
C THR A 46 21.34 32.87 -11.76
N PHE A 47 20.77 33.66 -12.68
CA PHE A 47 21.47 34.78 -13.30
C PHE A 47 21.67 35.95 -12.31
N ALA A 48 20.66 36.29 -11.51
CA ALA A 48 20.77 37.34 -10.50
C ALA A 48 21.82 37.05 -9.41
N ALA A 49 22.23 35.78 -9.24
CA ALA A 49 23.09 35.32 -8.16
C ALA A 49 24.55 35.08 -8.56
N PHE A 50 24.93 35.17 -9.85
CA PHE A 50 26.28 34.78 -10.26
C PHE A 50 27.38 35.78 -9.86
N ALA A 51 27.00 37.00 -9.45
CA ALA A 51 27.93 38.03 -8.99
C ALA A 51 27.29 38.90 -7.90
N ASP A 52 28.12 39.53 -7.08
CA ASP A 52 27.67 40.39 -5.98
C ASP A 52 27.59 41.87 -6.40
N ASP A 53 28.55 42.35 -7.20
CA ASP A 53 28.64 43.74 -7.67
C ASP A 53 28.93 43.87 -9.18
N ARG A 54 28.81 45.09 -9.73
CA ARG A 54 29.05 45.39 -11.15
C ARG A 54 30.47 45.02 -11.61
N GLY A 55 31.47 45.12 -10.74
CA GLY A 55 32.86 44.78 -11.03
C GLY A 55 33.06 43.28 -11.18
N ALA A 56 32.52 42.50 -10.23
CA ALA A 56 32.50 41.04 -10.29
C ALA A 56 31.73 40.53 -11.53
N ALA A 57 30.58 41.14 -11.84
CA ALA A 57 29.79 40.79 -13.01
C ALA A 57 30.56 41.02 -14.32
N ARG A 58 31.29 42.14 -14.45
CA ARG A 58 32.14 42.43 -15.62
C ARG A 58 33.25 41.39 -15.79
N THR A 59 33.91 41.02 -14.70
CA THR A 59 34.99 40.03 -14.71
C THR A 59 34.47 38.66 -15.14
N ALA A 60 33.35 38.22 -14.58
CA ALA A 60 32.72 36.95 -14.95
C ALA A 60 32.24 36.94 -16.42
N ILE A 61 31.59 38.02 -16.89
CA ILE A 61 31.15 38.13 -18.30
C ILE A 61 32.35 38.06 -19.26
N THR A 62 33.46 38.69 -18.90
CA THR A 62 34.69 38.67 -19.71
C THR A 62 35.29 37.27 -19.76
N ALA A 63 35.28 36.53 -18.64
CA ALA A 63 35.82 35.19 -18.53
C ALA A 63 34.94 34.14 -19.25
N ASP A 64 33.63 34.21 -19.07
CA ASP A 64 32.71 33.14 -19.47
C ASP A 64 32.18 33.31 -20.90
N PHE A 65 32.05 34.56 -21.37
CA PHE A 65 31.49 34.87 -22.70
C PHE A 65 32.49 35.55 -23.64
N ALA A 66 33.76 35.67 -23.23
CA ALA A 66 34.87 36.23 -24.01
C ALA A 66 34.62 37.66 -24.56
N ILE A 67 33.78 38.46 -23.91
CA ILE A 67 33.53 39.86 -24.29
C ILE A 67 34.58 40.74 -23.62
N ARG A 68 35.56 41.23 -24.38
CA ARG A 68 36.57 42.18 -23.87
C ARG A 68 36.19 43.60 -24.29
N PRO A 69 36.13 44.60 -23.39
CA PRO A 69 35.64 45.96 -23.67
C PRO A 69 36.62 46.82 -24.49
N GLU A 70 37.30 46.24 -25.48
CA GLU A 70 38.34 46.87 -26.29
C GLU A 70 37.73 47.76 -27.39
N SER A 71 36.60 47.37 -27.99
CA SER A 71 35.86 48.19 -28.96
C SER A 71 34.60 48.84 -28.37
N ALA A 72 34.08 49.88 -29.04
CA ALA A 72 32.81 50.51 -28.66
C ALA A 72 31.62 49.53 -28.76
N ALA A 73 31.65 48.62 -29.74
CA ALA A 73 30.65 47.58 -29.91
C ALA A 73 30.69 46.54 -28.77
N ASP A 74 31.89 46.17 -28.30
CA ASP A 74 32.05 45.25 -27.17
C ASP A 74 31.60 45.87 -25.85
N ARG A 75 31.90 47.17 -25.65
CA ARG A 75 31.40 47.93 -24.50
C ARG A 75 29.88 48.01 -24.48
N ALA A 76 29.24 48.19 -25.64
CA ALA A 76 27.78 48.19 -25.74
C ALA A 76 27.17 46.81 -25.41
N ARG A 77 27.74 45.72 -25.96
CA ARG A 77 27.28 44.35 -25.66
C ARG A 77 27.42 43.98 -24.19
N MET A 78 28.55 44.37 -23.57
CA MET A 78 28.76 44.16 -22.14
C MET A 78 27.77 44.97 -21.29
N ALA A 79 27.43 46.19 -21.70
CA ALA A 79 26.44 47.01 -21.01
C ALA A 79 25.04 46.36 -21.01
N CYS A 80 24.57 45.84 -22.16
CA CYS A 80 23.28 45.15 -22.24
C CYS A 80 23.15 43.98 -21.24
N ILE A 81 24.20 43.15 -21.11
CA ILE A 81 24.19 42.02 -20.17
C ILE A 81 24.17 42.51 -18.72
N ILE A 82 24.97 43.53 -18.39
CA ILE A 82 25.01 44.09 -17.04
C ILE A 82 23.64 44.69 -16.67
N THR A 83 23.00 45.43 -17.57
CA THR A 83 21.68 46.01 -17.31
C THR A 83 20.62 44.90 -17.15
N ALA A 84 20.64 43.85 -17.99
CA ALA A 84 19.76 42.70 -17.83
C ALA A 84 19.99 41.97 -16.49
N TRP A 85 21.23 41.87 -16.03
CA TRP A 85 21.58 41.28 -14.75
C TRP A 85 21.10 42.13 -13.56
N GLU A 86 21.22 43.45 -13.64
CA GLU A 86 20.68 44.34 -12.61
C GLU A 86 19.15 44.27 -12.53
N ALA A 87 18.48 44.27 -13.67
CA ALA A 87 17.04 44.07 -13.75
C ALA A 87 16.63 42.71 -13.14
N SER A 88 17.42 41.65 -13.36
CA SER A 88 17.18 40.34 -12.75
C SER A 88 17.27 40.37 -11.21
N LYS A 89 18.14 41.21 -10.62
CA LYS A 89 18.24 41.41 -9.17
C LYS A 89 17.01 42.13 -8.61
N MET A 90 16.56 43.19 -9.28
CA MET A 90 15.37 43.94 -8.88
C MET A 90 14.10 43.06 -8.93
N ILE A 91 13.93 42.28 -10.00
CA ILE A 91 12.82 41.32 -10.13
C ILE A 91 12.84 40.31 -8.97
N ARG A 92 14.03 39.80 -8.60
CA ARG A 92 14.17 38.84 -7.49
C ARG A 92 13.79 39.45 -6.14
N GLU A 93 14.17 40.71 -5.90
CA GLU A 93 13.84 41.42 -4.66
C GLU A 93 12.34 41.72 -4.56
N GLU A 94 11.72 42.16 -5.66
CA GLU A 94 10.29 42.44 -5.71
C GLU A 94 9.44 41.16 -5.58
N GLU A 95 9.86 40.05 -6.20
CA GLU A 95 9.23 38.75 -5.99
C GLU A 95 9.35 38.26 -4.54
N ALA A 96 10.50 38.48 -3.89
CA ALA A 96 10.70 38.15 -2.49
C ALA A 96 9.81 38.99 -1.58
N LYS A 97 9.65 40.29 -1.91
CA LYS A 97 8.77 41.21 -1.19
C LYS A 97 7.29 40.83 -1.34
N LEU A 98 6.82 40.57 -2.56
CA LEU A 98 5.45 40.11 -2.81
C LEU A 98 5.14 38.78 -2.12
N ARG A 99 6.11 37.86 -2.06
CA ARG A 99 5.98 36.60 -1.33
C ARG A 99 5.91 36.81 0.19
N ALA A 100 6.69 37.76 0.71
CA ALA A 100 6.66 38.12 2.12
C ALA A 100 5.32 38.81 2.49
N GLU A 101 4.85 39.74 1.66
CA GLU A 101 3.56 40.42 1.84
C GLU A 101 2.37 39.46 1.77
N ALA A 102 2.36 38.54 0.80
CA ALA A 102 1.34 37.48 0.70
C ALA A 102 1.33 36.57 1.94
N LYS A 103 2.51 36.22 2.45
CA LYS A 103 2.67 35.42 3.68
C LYS A 103 2.20 36.16 4.93
N VAL A 104 2.44 37.47 5.03
CA VAL A 104 1.99 38.32 6.15
C VAL A 104 0.48 38.53 6.13
N LEU A 105 -0.11 38.71 4.94
CA LEU A 105 -1.54 38.95 4.77
C LEU A 105 -2.36 37.65 4.74
N GLY A 106 -1.72 36.49 4.67
CA GLY A 106 -2.41 35.19 4.56
C GLY A 106 -3.21 35.04 3.27
N VAL A 107 -2.81 35.74 2.22
CA VAL A 107 -3.47 35.75 0.90
C VAL A 107 -2.59 35.07 -0.14
N GLN A 108 -3.22 34.47 -1.15
CA GLN A 108 -2.52 33.80 -2.25
C GLN A 108 -1.75 34.81 -3.10
N LYS A 109 -0.54 34.45 -3.57
CA LYS A 109 0.26 35.30 -4.48
C LYS A 109 -0.54 35.50 -5.78
N PRO A 110 -0.87 36.74 -6.18
CA PRO A 110 -1.56 36.98 -7.44
C PRO A 110 -0.66 36.59 -8.61
N LEU A 111 -1.24 35.90 -9.60
CA LEU A 111 -0.50 35.50 -10.80
C LEU A 111 -0.29 36.72 -11.71
N ALA A 112 0.96 36.97 -12.11
CA ALA A 112 1.31 38.12 -12.95
C ALA A 112 0.53 38.13 -14.27
N SER A 113 0.20 39.32 -14.76
CA SER A 113 -0.62 39.47 -15.98
C SER A 113 0.09 38.94 -17.24
N SER A 114 1.41 39.09 -17.30
CA SER A 114 2.28 38.52 -18.32
C SER A 114 2.20 36.99 -18.35
N ASP A 115 2.30 36.34 -17.18
CA ASP A 115 2.28 34.89 -17.05
C ASP A 115 0.94 34.31 -17.51
N ARG A 116 -0.17 34.97 -17.14
CA ARG A 116 -1.51 34.57 -17.57
C ARG A 116 -1.65 34.65 -19.08
N ALA A 117 -1.15 35.72 -19.69
CA ALA A 117 -1.16 35.88 -21.15
C ALA A 117 -0.34 34.78 -21.83
N ALA A 118 0.87 34.47 -21.34
CA ALA A 118 1.73 33.42 -21.89
C ALA A 118 1.10 32.02 -21.76
N MET A 119 0.54 31.69 -20.59
CA MET A 119 -0.17 30.43 -20.37
C MET A 119 -1.39 30.30 -21.28
N ARG A 120 -2.12 31.40 -21.50
CA ARG A 120 -3.30 31.42 -22.38
C ARG A 120 -2.92 31.15 -23.82
N VAL A 121 -1.86 31.79 -24.32
CA VAL A 121 -1.32 31.53 -25.67
C VAL A 121 -0.93 30.05 -25.83
N ALA A 122 -0.33 29.44 -24.81
CA ALA A 122 0.01 28.02 -24.83
C ALA A 122 -1.26 27.12 -24.90
N LEU A 123 -2.32 27.47 -24.17
CA LEU A 123 -3.59 26.75 -24.23
C LEU A 123 -4.27 26.89 -25.61
N GLU A 124 -4.29 28.10 -26.16
CA GLU A 124 -4.85 28.39 -27.49
C GLU A 124 -4.09 27.63 -28.59
N ALA A 125 -2.76 27.52 -28.49
CA ALA A 125 -1.94 26.73 -29.40
C ALA A 125 -2.28 25.22 -29.35
N VAL A 126 -2.59 24.68 -28.16
CA VAL A 126 -2.99 23.28 -28.00
C VAL A 126 -4.43 23.03 -28.49
N ARG A 127 -5.34 23.99 -28.30
CA ARG A 127 -6.76 23.89 -28.70
C ARG A 127 -7.00 24.18 -30.18
N GLY A 128 -6.16 25.01 -30.81
CA GLY A 128 -6.31 25.42 -32.21
C GLY A 128 -7.39 26.48 -32.45
N TYR A 129 -7.91 27.10 -31.38
CA TYR A 129 -8.89 28.21 -31.43
C TYR A 129 -8.72 29.13 -30.22
N THR A 130 -9.24 30.36 -30.34
CA THR A 130 -9.25 31.35 -29.24
C THR A 130 -10.20 30.91 -28.13
N VAL A 131 -9.68 30.75 -26.91
CA VAL A 131 -10.44 30.16 -25.79
C VAL A 131 -11.47 31.18 -25.23
N PRO A 132 -12.78 30.85 -25.20
CA PRO A 132 -13.80 31.74 -24.63
C PRO A 132 -13.70 31.81 -23.10
N GLU A 133 -14.23 32.87 -22.49
CA GLU A 133 -14.15 33.08 -21.02
C GLU A 133 -14.80 31.98 -20.17
N SER A 134 -15.70 31.18 -20.75
CA SER A 134 -16.31 30.02 -20.08
C SER A 134 -15.38 28.79 -20.01
N GLU A 135 -14.37 28.74 -20.86
CA GLU A 135 -13.38 27.64 -20.92
C GLU A 135 -12.01 28.07 -20.38
N GLU A 136 -11.82 29.37 -20.15
CA GLU A 136 -10.64 29.90 -19.47
C GLU A 136 -10.81 29.80 -17.95
N PRO A 137 -9.84 29.22 -17.22
CA PRO A 137 -9.91 29.15 -15.76
C PRO A 137 -9.82 30.54 -15.12
N ALA A 138 -10.48 30.71 -13.98
CA ALA A 138 -10.43 31.96 -13.25
C ALA A 138 -8.98 32.27 -12.81
N PRO A 139 -8.54 33.54 -12.87
CA PRO A 139 -7.20 33.94 -12.42
C PRO A 139 -6.87 33.50 -10.99
N GLU A 140 -7.85 33.56 -10.09
CA GLU A 140 -7.73 33.16 -8.69
C GLU A 140 -7.53 31.64 -8.56
N TYR A 141 -8.28 30.86 -9.34
CA TYR A 141 -8.18 29.40 -9.34
C TYR A 141 -6.82 28.92 -9.88
N LEU A 142 -6.35 29.56 -10.96
CA LEU A 142 -5.05 29.29 -11.56
C LEU A 142 -3.89 29.62 -10.60
N ALA A 143 -3.97 30.74 -9.88
CA ALA A 143 -2.98 31.13 -8.87
C ALA A 143 -2.93 30.14 -7.70
N HIS A 144 -4.09 29.70 -7.19
CA HIS A 144 -4.16 28.71 -6.12
C HIS A 144 -3.51 27.37 -6.51
N LYS A 145 -3.79 26.87 -7.72
CA LYS A 145 -3.18 25.63 -8.21
C LYS A 145 -1.68 25.76 -8.45
N LEU A 146 -1.20 26.93 -8.88
CA LEU A 146 0.22 27.19 -9.00
C LEU A 146 0.93 27.14 -7.65
N GLU A 147 0.35 27.74 -6.60
CA GLU A 147 0.90 27.71 -5.24
C GLU A 147 1.02 26.26 -4.70
N GLN A 148 0.02 25.41 -4.96
CA GLN A 148 0.08 23.99 -4.60
C GLN A 148 1.25 23.27 -5.30
N ILE A 149 1.48 23.56 -6.59
CA ILE A 149 2.60 23.00 -7.35
C ILE A 149 3.94 23.50 -6.80
N GLU A 150 4.03 24.77 -6.41
CA GLU A 150 5.23 25.35 -5.80
C GLU A 150 5.57 24.71 -4.45
N ASN A 151 4.55 24.46 -3.61
CA ASN A 151 4.67 23.79 -2.32
C ASN A 151 4.94 22.28 -2.43
N GLY A 152 4.78 21.68 -3.62
CA GLY A 152 5.02 20.26 -3.85
C GLY A 152 3.85 19.34 -3.46
N GLU A 153 2.68 19.92 -3.22
CA GLU A 153 1.47 19.23 -2.74
C GLU A 153 0.26 19.55 -3.65
N PRO A 154 0.27 19.12 -4.93
CA PRO A 154 -0.92 19.25 -5.77
C PRO A 154 -2.06 18.43 -5.17
N THR A 155 -3.17 19.08 -4.83
CA THR A 155 -4.38 18.41 -4.29
C THR A 155 -5.51 18.45 -5.30
N ALA A 156 -6.40 17.46 -5.25
CA ALA A 156 -7.61 17.48 -6.07
C ALA A 156 -8.54 18.59 -5.57
N SER A 157 -9.09 19.40 -6.48
CA SER A 157 -10.10 20.40 -6.13
C SER A 157 -11.50 19.80 -6.18
N TYR A 158 -12.38 20.29 -5.31
CA TYR A 158 -13.81 19.98 -5.42
C TYR A 158 -14.39 20.62 -6.69
N LEU A 159 -15.43 20.01 -7.26
CA LEU A 159 -16.00 20.46 -8.54
C LEU A 159 -16.65 21.85 -8.47
N ASP A 160 -17.07 22.29 -7.29
CA ASP A 160 -17.54 23.67 -7.02
C ASP A 160 -16.39 24.67 -6.94
N GLU A 161 -15.15 24.24 -6.75
CA GLU A 161 -13.96 25.11 -6.74
C GLU A 161 -13.36 25.30 -8.13
N VAL A 162 -13.71 24.44 -9.10
CA VAL A 162 -13.26 24.56 -10.50
C VAL A 162 -14.11 25.63 -11.19
N ILE A 163 -13.59 26.86 -11.27
CA ILE A 163 -14.34 28.02 -11.78
C ILE A 163 -13.70 28.65 -13.01
N SER A 164 -14.55 29.10 -13.93
CA SER A 164 -14.14 29.78 -15.15
C SER A 164 -14.03 31.29 -14.93
N ARG A 165 -13.34 31.98 -15.83
CA ARG A 165 -13.27 33.44 -15.83
C ARG A 165 -14.65 34.08 -15.91
N LYS A 166 -15.57 33.48 -16.68
CA LYS A 166 -16.97 33.92 -16.76
C LYS A 166 -17.71 33.83 -15.41
N GLU A 167 -17.40 32.83 -14.59
CA GLU A 167 -18.02 32.63 -13.27
C GLU A 167 -17.43 33.54 -12.18
N SER A 168 -16.21 34.05 -12.37
CA SER A 168 -15.48 34.89 -11.39
C SER A 168 -16.12 36.28 -11.17
N ASN A 169 -17.00 36.74 -12.07
CA ASN A 169 -17.61 38.08 -12.01
C ASN A 169 -18.68 38.30 -10.90
N SER A 170 -18.76 37.42 -9.89
CA SER A 170 -19.67 37.55 -8.74
C SER A 170 -18.93 37.56 -7.39
N LEU A 171 -18.03 38.52 -7.20
CA LEU A 171 -17.29 38.68 -5.95
C LEU A 171 -18.09 39.53 -4.94
N GLN A 172 -18.62 38.89 -3.89
CA GLN A 172 -19.03 39.58 -2.66
C GLN A 172 -17.81 39.73 -1.74
N LEU A 173 -17.38 40.97 -1.49
CA LEU A 173 -16.44 41.30 -0.42
C LEU A 173 -17.17 41.20 0.92
N GLN A 174 -16.73 40.30 1.81
CA GLN A 174 -17.18 40.29 3.21
C GLN A 174 -16.03 40.80 4.10
N THR A 175 -16.30 41.89 4.82
CA THR A 175 -15.41 42.43 5.84
C THR A 175 -15.76 41.80 7.19
N SER A 176 -14.78 41.17 7.85
CA SER A 176 -14.92 40.65 9.23
C SER A 176 -13.88 41.30 10.13
N LEU A 177 -14.22 41.61 11.38
CA LEU A 177 -13.24 42.05 12.39
C LEU A 177 -12.58 40.83 13.03
N ASP A 178 -11.27 40.87 13.25
CA ASP A 178 -10.58 39.85 14.06
C ASP A 178 -10.76 40.10 15.57
N ASN A 179 -10.30 39.15 16.39
CA ASN A 179 -10.39 39.22 17.86
C ASN A 179 -9.60 40.40 18.48
N GLN A 180 -8.87 41.18 17.67
CA GLN A 180 -8.15 42.39 18.08
C GLN A 180 -8.80 43.67 17.52
N GLY A 181 -9.97 43.57 16.90
CA GLY A 181 -10.71 44.71 16.34
C GLY A 181 -10.12 45.26 15.04
N ARG A 182 -9.28 44.51 14.33
CA ARG A 182 -8.74 44.90 13.01
C ARG A 182 -9.63 44.38 11.89
N LEU A 183 -9.87 45.26 10.92
CA LEU A 183 -10.76 45.00 9.79
C LEU A 183 -10.08 44.03 8.81
N ARG A 184 -10.46 42.75 8.87
CA ARG A 184 -9.93 41.67 8.02
C ARG A 184 -10.83 41.52 6.80
N VAL A 185 -10.31 41.92 5.64
CA VAL A 185 -10.97 41.67 4.34
C VAL A 185 -10.62 40.25 3.93
N MET A 186 -11.49 39.29 4.23
CA MET A 186 -11.32 37.92 3.74
C MET A 186 -12.01 37.78 2.38
N ARG A 187 -11.23 37.59 1.31
CA ARG A 187 -11.79 37.18 0.01
C ARG A 187 -12.27 35.73 0.16
N GLN A 188 -13.59 35.52 0.17
CA GLN A 188 -14.16 34.18 0.12
C GLN A 188 -13.66 33.47 -1.15
N LYS A 189 -13.26 32.19 -1.05
CA LYS A 189 -12.92 31.40 -2.24
C LYS A 189 -14.16 31.38 -3.15
N PRO A 190 -14.07 31.87 -4.39
CA PRO A 190 -15.21 31.86 -5.29
C PRO A 190 -15.63 30.40 -5.54
N LYS A 191 -16.83 30.04 -5.08
CA LYS A 191 -17.44 28.72 -5.29
C LYS A 191 -18.43 28.82 -6.45
N GLY A 192 -18.17 28.05 -7.49
CA GLY A 192 -19.10 27.82 -8.59
C GLY A 192 -20.21 26.84 -8.21
N ARG A 193 -21.18 26.69 -9.11
CA ARG A 193 -22.26 25.70 -8.96
C ARG A 193 -21.73 24.29 -9.20
N LEU A 194 -22.12 23.33 -8.37
CA LEU A 194 -21.88 21.91 -8.62
C LEU A 194 -22.61 21.47 -9.91
N PRO A 195 -21.98 20.62 -10.75
CA PRO A 195 -22.61 20.15 -11.98
C PRO A 195 -23.83 19.29 -11.65
N GLN A 196 -24.97 19.62 -12.25
CA GLN A 196 -26.25 18.93 -12.02
C GLN A 196 -26.57 17.89 -13.09
N ASN A 197 -25.87 17.94 -14.21
CA ASN A 197 -26.01 16.99 -15.30
C ASN A 197 -24.65 16.63 -15.90
N THR A 198 -24.66 15.61 -16.74
CA THR A 198 -23.45 15.07 -17.36
C THR A 198 -22.75 16.10 -18.24
N GLU A 199 -23.47 17.00 -18.93
CA GLU A 199 -22.83 18.05 -19.74
C GLU A 199 -22.14 19.12 -18.89
N GLU A 200 -22.76 19.52 -17.77
CA GLU A 200 -22.14 20.43 -16.80
C GLU A 200 -20.89 19.81 -16.17
N LEU A 201 -20.92 18.50 -15.88
CA LEU A 201 -19.74 17.78 -15.39
C LEU A 201 -18.63 17.74 -16.45
N ARG A 202 -18.98 17.51 -17.73
CA ARG A 202 -18.01 17.57 -18.83
C ARG A 202 -17.38 18.95 -18.96
N ALA A 203 -18.17 20.01 -18.83
CA ALA A 203 -17.67 21.38 -18.88
C ALA A 203 -16.67 21.67 -17.75
N LYS A 204 -16.99 21.28 -16.50
CA LYS A 204 -16.08 21.45 -15.35
C LYS A 204 -14.79 20.66 -15.50
N LEU A 205 -14.84 19.41 -15.96
CA LEU A 205 -13.63 18.60 -16.19
C LEU A 205 -12.76 19.12 -17.35
N ARG A 206 -13.37 19.69 -18.40
CA ARG A 206 -12.62 20.34 -19.49
C ARG A 206 -11.96 21.64 -19.04
N LEU A 207 -12.59 22.36 -18.12
CA LEU A 207 -12.02 23.55 -17.51
C LEU A 207 -10.83 23.19 -16.59
N GLU A 208 -10.95 22.09 -15.84
CA GLU A 208 -9.84 21.53 -15.07
C GLU A 208 -8.67 21.12 -16.00
N ALA A 209 -8.96 20.44 -17.11
CA ALA A 209 -7.95 20.10 -18.11
C ALA A 209 -7.21 21.33 -18.64
N SER A 210 -7.96 22.40 -18.93
CA SER A 210 -7.41 23.68 -19.42
C SER A 210 -6.51 24.34 -18.37
N THR A 211 -6.89 24.27 -17.08
CA THR A 211 -6.09 24.74 -15.94
C THR A 211 -4.73 24.04 -15.88
N TRP A 212 -4.71 22.71 -15.95
CA TRP A 212 -3.45 21.95 -15.87
C TRP A 212 -2.56 22.11 -17.10
N VAL A 213 -3.13 22.30 -18.29
CA VAL A 213 -2.34 22.63 -19.50
C VAL A 213 -1.68 24.00 -19.35
N MET A 214 -2.40 25.02 -18.87
CA MET A 214 -1.83 26.34 -18.57
C MET A 214 -0.69 26.25 -17.55
N LEU A 215 -0.87 25.48 -16.46
CA LEU A 215 0.17 25.27 -15.45
C LEU A 215 1.37 24.49 -15.98
N SER A 216 1.16 23.50 -16.86
CA SER A 216 2.26 22.75 -17.49
C SER A 216 3.16 23.63 -18.36
N ALA A 217 2.60 24.68 -18.97
CA ALA A 217 3.37 25.62 -19.78
C ALA A 217 4.34 26.46 -18.95
N LYS A 218 3.98 26.81 -17.70
CA LYS A 218 4.82 27.55 -16.74
C LYS A 218 5.74 26.64 -15.92
N CYS A 219 5.26 25.49 -15.46
CA CYS A 219 6.00 24.60 -14.54
C CYS A 219 6.71 23.44 -15.26
N ARG A 220 7.43 23.72 -16.36
CA ARG A 220 8.06 22.70 -17.24
C ARG A 220 9.09 21.80 -16.54
N GLY A 221 9.70 22.29 -15.45
CA GLY A 221 10.66 21.55 -14.63
C GLY A 221 10.05 20.45 -13.75
N ARG A 222 8.71 20.37 -13.63
CA ARG A 222 8.04 19.32 -12.85
C ARG A 222 7.80 18.08 -13.72
N ALA A 223 8.45 16.97 -13.38
CA ALA A 223 8.39 15.72 -14.14
C ALA A 223 6.95 15.21 -14.39
N TYR A 224 6.02 15.43 -13.45
CA TYR A 224 4.63 14.97 -13.58
C TYR A 224 3.73 15.86 -14.46
N LEU A 225 4.21 17.05 -14.87
CA LEU A 225 3.52 17.90 -15.84
C LEU A 225 4.07 17.73 -17.26
N GLN A 226 5.18 16.99 -17.43
CA GLN A 226 5.79 16.74 -18.73
C GLN A 226 4.92 15.80 -19.58
N GLY A 227 4.65 16.22 -20.81
CA GLY A 227 3.82 15.45 -21.73
C GLY A 227 2.32 15.46 -21.41
N LEU A 228 1.85 16.37 -20.55
CA LEU A 228 0.43 16.50 -20.26
C LEU A 228 -0.34 16.97 -21.52
N GLN A 229 -1.31 16.19 -21.96
CA GLN A 229 -2.17 16.48 -23.11
C GLN A 229 -3.64 16.51 -22.69
N LEU A 230 -4.46 17.30 -23.39
CA LEU A 230 -5.92 17.32 -23.21
C LEU A 230 -6.56 15.93 -23.35
N SER A 231 -5.99 15.08 -24.22
CA SER A 231 -6.43 13.70 -24.45
C SER A 231 -6.34 12.80 -23.21
N HIS A 232 -5.53 13.15 -22.20
CA HIS A 232 -5.49 12.45 -20.93
C HIS A 232 -6.78 12.69 -20.12
N PHE A 233 -7.28 13.92 -20.14
CA PHE A 233 -8.51 14.30 -19.47
C PHE A 233 -9.74 13.78 -20.22
N ASP A 234 -9.71 13.76 -21.55
CA ASP A 234 -10.80 13.18 -22.36
C ASP A 234 -10.96 11.68 -22.08
N ARG A 235 -9.86 10.92 -21.99
CA ARG A 235 -9.89 9.50 -21.61
C ARG A 235 -10.43 9.28 -20.19
N PHE A 236 -10.09 10.17 -19.26
CA PHE A 236 -10.60 10.12 -17.89
C PHE A 236 -12.11 10.42 -17.84
N LEU A 237 -12.58 11.36 -18.65
CA LEU A 237 -13.97 11.74 -18.77
C LEU A 237 -14.81 10.65 -19.46
N GLU A 238 -14.26 9.99 -20.50
CA GLU A 238 -14.86 8.81 -21.13
C GLU A 238 -14.94 7.62 -20.17
N PHE A 239 -13.94 7.46 -19.29
CA PHE A 239 -13.97 6.45 -18.24
C PHE A 239 -15.06 6.76 -17.19
N LEU A 240 -15.12 7.99 -16.68
CA LEU A 240 -16.11 8.44 -15.69
C LEU A 240 -17.55 8.31 -16.18
N LEU A 241 -17.79 8.66 -17.44
CA LEU A 241 -19.11 8.63 -18.08
C LEU A 241 -19.36 7.34 -18.88
N GLY A 242 -18.46 6.37 -18.79
CA GLY A 242 -18.54 5.09 -19.48
C GLY A 242 -19.31 4.03 -18.68
N ASP A 243 -19.69 2.96 -19.36
CA ASP A 243 -20.59 1.91 -18.85
C ASP A 243 -20.13 1.21 -17.56
N LYS A 244 -18.87 1.36 -17.16
CA LYS A 244 -18.26 0.72 -15.97
C LYS A 244 -18.26 1.59 -14.70
N CYS A 245 -18.54 2.89 -14.81
CA CYS A 245 -18.49 3.82 -13.67
C CYS A 245 -19.84 4.44 -13.30
N TYR A 246 -20.93 4.19 -14.04
CA TYR A 246 -22.22 4.83 -13.76
C TYR A 246 -23.46 3.95 -13.89
N SER A 247 -24.16 3.77 -12.75
CA SER A 247 -25.56 3.36 -12.66
C SER A 247 -26.55 4.54 -12.76
N MET A 248 -26.19 5.70 -13.34
CA MET A 248 -27.21 6.70 -13.68
C MET A 248 -27.76 6.48 -15.08
N GLN A 249 -28.73 5.57 -15.17
CA GLN A 249 -29.71 5.59 -16.25
C GLN A 249 -30.88 6.48 -15.81
N TRP A 250 -31.24 7.47 -16.62
CA TRP A 250 -32.49 8.19 -16.43
C TRP A 250 -33.67 7.34 -16.94
N PRO A 251 -34.76 7.18 -16.16
CA PRO A 251 -36.00 6.58 -16.65
C PRO A 251 -36.67 7.53 -17.63
N ARG A 252 -36.79 7.13 -18.91
CA ARG A 252 -37.68 7.82 -19.85
C ARG A 252 -39.09 7.85 -19.24
N LYS A 253 -39.52 9.03 -18.75
CA LYS A 253 -40.89 9.27 -18.34
C LYS A 253 -41.81 8.94 -19.52
N GLY A 254 -42.77 8.06 -19.26
CA GLY A 254 -43.81 7.69 -20.20
C GLY A 254 -44.66 8.89 -20.62
N LYS A 255 -45.22 8.77 -21.83
CA LYS A 255 -46.61 9.14 -22.07
C LYS A 255 -47.30 7.90 -22.61
N ASP A 256 -48.28 7.45 -21.84
CA ASP A 256 -49.17 6.35 -22.16
C ASP A 256 -50.01 6.64 -23.41
N GLY A 257 -50.31 5.55 -24.14
CA GLY A 257 -51.68 5.22 -24.53
C GLY A 257 -52.41 6.04 -25.60
N LYS A 258 -52.57 5.38 -26.75
CA LYS A 258 -53.72 5.42 -27.70
C LYS A 258 -53.89 6.67 -28.59
N GLY A 259 -53.88 6.41 -29.91
CA GLY A 259 -54.39 7.32 -30.94
C GLY A 259 -54.04 6.85 -32.35
N GLU A 260 -55.03 6.30 -33.04
CA GLU A 260 -54.99 5.78 -34.41
C GLU A 260 -54.66 6.81 -35.52
N LYS A 261 -54.12 6.25 -36.62
CA LYS A 261 -54.40 6.54 -38.05
C LYS A 261 -53.99 7.88 -38.71
N GLY A 262 -53.55 7.71 -39.97
CA GLY A 262 -53.44 8.72 -41.03
C GLY A 262 -51.99 9.16 -41.25
N GLY A 263 -51.31 8.93 -42.37
CA GLY A 263 -51.80 8.84 -43.74
C GLY A 263 -51.38 10.10 -44.50
N LYS A 264 -50.31 9.95 -45.31
CA LYS A 264 -50.01 10.64 -46.57
C LYS A 264 -49.62 12.13 -46.61
N ASP A 265 -48.66 12.35 -47.52
CA ASP A 265 -48.34 13.53 -48.34
C ASP A 265 -47.84 14.79 -47.60
N GLY A 266 -46.80 15.49 -48.01
CA GLY A 266 -45.91 15.43 -49.16
C GLY A 266 -45.12 16.75 -49.25
N LYS A 267 -43.96 16.72 -49.94
CA LYS A 267 -43.22 17.87 -50.53
C LYS A 267 -42.74 18.95 -49.54
N GLY A 268 -41.43 19.14 -49.31
CA GLY A 268 -40.37 19.49 -50.25
C GLY A 268 -39.67 20.75 -49.67
N GLY A 269 -38.36 21.02 -49.79
CA GLY A 269 -37.20 20.31 -50.30
C GLY A 269 -35.94 21.06 -49.80
N LYS A 270 -34.77 20.44 -50.03
CA LYS A 270 -33.41 21.00 -50.30
C LYS A 270 -32.87 22.08 -49.32
N ASP A 271 -31.70 21.96 -48.69
CA ASP A 271 -30.43 21.38 -49.13
C ASP A 271 -29.60 20.83 -47.97
N GLY A 272 -28.87 19.74 -48.25
CA GLY A 272 -27.82 19.23 -47.37
C GLY A 272 -26.47 19.87 -47.69
N LYS A 273 -25.63 19.99 -46.67
CA LYS A 273 -24.18 19.82 -46.79
C LYS A 273 -23.69 18.91 -45.67
N GLY A 274 -23.37 17.67 -46.04
CA GLY A 274 -22.72 16.70 -45.18
C GLY A 274 -21.25 17.06 -44.91
N GLY A 275 -20.85 16.95 -43.65
CA GLY A 275 -19.46 16.96 -43.24
C GLY A 275 -18.81 15.60 -43.52
N LYS A 276 -17.89 15.58 -44.48
CA LYS A 276 -17.03 14.44 -44.83
C LYS A 276 -16.17 14.03 -43.63
N SER A 277 -16.28 12.78 -43.17
CA SER A 277 -15.29 12.20 -42.26
C SER A 277 -13.96 12.05 -43.01
N THR A 278 -12.95 12.80 -42.59
CA THR A 278 -11.57 12.80 -43.10
C THR A 278 -11.01 11.37 -43.21
N GLY A 279 -10.37 11.05 -44.35
CA GLY A 279 -10.03 9.70 -44.80
C GLY A 279 -8.91 8.96 -44.06
N LYS A 280 -8.93 8.93 -42.72
CA LYS A 280 -8.03 8.09 -41.91
C LYS A 280 -8.80 7.42 -40.76
N ILE A 281 -8.41 6.20 -40.40
CA ILE A 281 -8.90 5.45 -39.23
C ILE A 281 -7.73 5.10 -38.32
N GLN A 282 -7.91 5.26 -37.01
CA GLN A 282 -6.93 4.80 -36.03
C GLN A 282 -7.29 3.38 -35.58
N VAL A 283 -6.35 2.45 -35.70
CA VAL A 283 -6.51 1.06 -35.26
C VAL A 283 -5.24 0.67 -34.49
N GLY A 284 -5.38 0.42 -33.19
CA GLY A 284 -4.22 0.37 -32.29
C GLY A 284 -3.53 1.75 -32.19
N GLU A 285 -2.21 1.77 -32.24
CA GLU A 285 -1.42 3.02 -32.23
C GLU A 285 -1.19 3.62 -33.63
N SER A 286 -1.64 2.93 -34.69
CA SER A 286 -1.36 3.32 -36.09
C SER A 286 -2.56 3.99 -36.77
N TRP A 287 -2.27 4.97 -37.63
CA TRP A 287 -3.25 5.66 -38.48
C TRP A 287 -3.21 5.12 -39.90
N TYR A 288 -4.35 4.72 -40.44
CA TYR A 288 -4.49 4.12 -41.76
C TYR A 288 -5.40 4.95 -42.67
N GLU A 289 -5.00 5.17 -43.93
CA GLU A 289 -5.85 5.87 -44.91
C GLU A 289 -7.05 5.02 -45.33
N LEU A 290 -8.22 5.64 -45.50
CA LEU A 290 -9.44 4.97 -45.94
C LEU A 290 -9.78 5.29 -47.40
N VAL A 291 -10.03 4.25 -48.20
CA VAL A 291 -10.55 4.35 -49.57
C VAL A 291 -12.07 4.14 -49.60
N ALA A 292 -12.74 4.71 -50.61
CA ALA A 292 -14.17 4.59 -50.83
C ALA A 292 -14.54 3.55 -51.91
N LYS A 293 -13.56 3.15 -52.73
CA LYS A 293 -13.73 2.23 -53.85
C LYS A 293 -12.66 1.15 -53.84
N THR A 294 -12.98 -0.02 -54.36
CA THR A 294 -12.02 -1.06 -54.75
C THR A 294 -11.28 -0.65 -56.03
N PRO A 295 -10.16 -1.32 -56.42
CA PRO A 295 -9.32 -0.92 -57.55
C PRO A 295 -10.04 -1.12 -58.89
N ASP A 296 -11.03 -2.02 -58.93
CA ASP A 296 -11.95 -2.27 -60.03
C ASP A 296 -13.15 -1.30 -60.08
N GLY A 297 -13.16 -0.27 -59.21
CA GLY A 297 -14.12 0.83 -59.26
C GLY A 297 -15.44 0.63 -58.50
N ARG A 298 -15.65 -0.52 -57.84
CA ARG A 298 -16.86 -0.79 -57.05
C ARG A 298 -16.86 -0.06 -55.70
N GLU A 299 -18.03 0.36 -55.22
CA GLU A 299 -18.16 1.11 -53.95
C GLU A 299 -18.04 0.21 -52.72
N LEU A 300 -17.20 0.60 -51.77
CA LEU A 300 -17.06 -0.08 -50.47
C LEU A 300 -18.15 0.35 -49.49
N CYS A 301 -18.71 -0.61 -48.76
CA CYS A 301 -19.78 -0.36 -47.81
C CYS A 301 -19.25 0.33 -46.54
N TYR A 302 -19.65 1.58 -46.33
CA TYR A 302 -19.28 2.36 -45.14
C TYR A 302 -19.84 1.73 -43.86
N ALA A 303 -21.10 1.28 -43.89
CA ALA A 303 -21.79 0.67 -42.75
C ALA A 303 -21.14 -0.64 -42.29
N TYR A 304 -20.61 -1.43 -43.24
CA TYR A 304 -19.82 -2.62 -42.93
C TYR A 304 -18.53 -2.25 -42.16
N ASN A 305 -17.89 -1.13 -42.50
CA ASN A 305 -16.58 -0.72 -41.97
C ASN A 305 -16.62 0.07 -40.64
N ILE A 306 -17.79 0.22 -40.02
CA ILE A 306 -17.97 0.83 -38.70
C ILE A 306 -18.53 -0.20 -37.71
N LYS A 307 -18.30 -0.03 -36.41
CA LYS A 307 -18.64 -1.01 -35.35
C LYS A 307 -20.09 -1.53 -35.38
N ARG A 308 -21.04 -0.77 -35.92
CA ARG A 308 -22.45 -1.13 -35.99
C ARG A 308 -22.77 -2.22 -37.03
N GLY A 309 -21.88 -2.45 -37.99
CA GLY A 309 -22.06 -3.40 -39.09
C GLY A 309 -23.13 -2.98 -40.11
N CYS A 310 -23.14 -3.62 -41.28
CA CYS A 310 -24.16 -3.38 -42.31
C CYS A 310 -25.41 -4.20 -42.02
N GLN A 311 -26.55 -3.53 -41.80
CA GLN A 311 -27.84 -4.16 -41.50
C GLN A 311 -28.75 -4.31 -42.74
N VAL A 312 -28.25 -3.97 -43.93
CA VAL A 312 -29.02 -3.99 -45.19
C VAL A 312 -28.94 -5.38 -45.81
N LYS A 313 -30.05 -6.14 -45.82
CA LYS A 313 -30.16 -7.39 -46.58
C LYS A 313 -30.03 -7.11 -48.07
N GLY A 314 -29.08 -7.77 -48.75
CA GLY A 314 -28.81 -7.57 -50.18
C GLY A 314 -28.03 -6.29 -50.51
N CYS A 315 -27.13 -5.84 -49.62
CA CYS A 315 -26.32 -4.65 -49.86
C CYS A 315 -25.54 -4.73 -51.19
N GLN A 316 -25.78 -3.77 -52.09
CA GLN A 316 -25.13 -3.70 -53.41
C GLN A 316 -23.69 -3.16 -53.35
N ARG A 317 -23.20 -2.77 -52.15
CA ARG A 317 -21.84 -2.27 -51.92
C ARG A 317 -20.94 -3.38 -51.38
N VAL A 318 -19.66 -3.34 -51.73
CA VAL A 318 -18.68 -4.38 -51.37
C VAL A 318 -18.37 -4.34 -49.87
N HIS A 319 -18.57 -5.47 -49.18
CA HIS A 319 -18.27 -5.66 -47.76
C HIS A 319 -16.79 -6.06 -47.54
N ALA A 320 -15.87 -5.12 -47.76
CA ALA A 320 -14.44 -5.33 -47.58
C ALA A 320 -13.79 -4.17 -46.82
N CYS A 321 -12.59 -4.40 -46.27
CA CYS A 321 -11.84 -3.42 -45.50
C CYS A 321 -11.54 -2.16 -46.31
N ARG A 322 -11.87 -0.99 -45.75
CA ARG A 322 -11.62 0.31 -46.38
C ARG A 322 -10.21 0.84 -46.20
N VAL A 323 -9.32 0.18 -45.46
CA VAL A 323 -7.92 0.63 -45.36
C VAL A 323 -7.23 0.50 -46.73
N LYS A 324 -6.58 1.57 -47.17
CA LYS A 324 -5.86 1.67 -48.44
C LYS A 324 -4.82 0.55 -48.52
N GLY A 325 -4.99 -0.35 -49.50
CA GLY A 325 -4.11 -1.51 -49.72
C GLY A 325 -4.52 -2.80 -49.00
N CYS A 326 -5.61 -2.84 -48.22
CA CYS A 326 -6.04 -4.04 -47.50
C CYS A 326 -7.13 -4.85 -48.23
N GLN A 327 -8.36 -4.31 -48.31
CA GLN A 327 -9.53 -4.98 -48.93
C GLN A 327 -9.85 -6.39 -48.44
N GLY A 328 -9.35 -6.78 -47.26
CA GLY A 328 -9.67 -8.07 -46.64
C GLY A 328 -11.14 -8.20 -46.23
N ASN A 329 -11.58 -9.44 -45.98
CA ASN A 329 -12.91 -9.80 -45.48
C ASN A 329 -13.08 -9.47 -43.98
N HIS A 330 -12.73 -8.24 -43.59
CA HIS A 330 -12.95 -7.71 -42.26
C HIS A 330 -13.25 -6.21 -42.35
N PRO A 331 -13.92 -5.61 -41.36
CA PRO A 331 -14.18 -4.18 -41.33
C PRO A 331 -12.93 -3.37 -40.91
N ALA A 332 -12.84 -2.11 -41.35
CA ALA A 332 -11.67 -1.25 -41.13
C ALA A 332 -11.31 -1.06 -39.65
N TYR A 333 -12.28 -1.02 -38.72
CA TYR A 333 -12.00 -0.88 -37.28
C TYR A 333 -11.37 -2.14 -36.65
N GLN A 334 -11.36 -3.28 -37.36
CA GLN A 334 -10.72 -4.53 -36.95
C GLN A 334 -9.37 -4.77 -37.66
N HIS A 335 -8.87 -3.78 -38.40
CA HIS A 335 -7.68 -3.96 -39.26
C HIS A 335 -6.39 -4.35 -38.52
N GLY A 336 -6.27 -4.04 -37.23
CA GLY A 336 -5.16 -4.45 -36.37
C GLY A 336 -5.50 -5.57 -35.37
N ALA A 337 -6.74 -6.10 -35.41
CA ALA A 337 -7.15 -7.26 -34.61
C ALA A 337 -6.80 -8.58 -35.31
N GLN A 338 -6.68 -8.56 -36.63
CA GLN A 338 -5.78 -9.50 -37.30
C GLN A 338 -4.38 -8.99 -36.99
N GLY A 339 -3.66 -9.69 -36.11
CA GLY A 339 -2.32 -9.27 -35.69
C GLY A 339 -1.45 -8.93 -36.91
N PRO A 340 -0.43 -8.07 -36.75
CA PRO A 340 0.52 -7.85 -37.85
C PRO A 340 0.98 -9.22 -38.36
N SER A 341 1.05 -9.39 -39.70
CA SER A 341 1.76 -10.53 -40.30
C SER A 341 3.04 -10.73 -39.51
N ARG A 342 3.14 -11.85 -38.80
CA ARG A 342 4.29 -12.14 -37.93
C ARG A 342 5.53 -12.03 -38.81
N LYS A 343 6.45 -11.12 -38.46
CA LYS A 343 7.70 -10.95 -39.22
C LYS A 343 8.60 -12.20 -39.13
N SER A 344 8.38 -13.05 -38.13
CA SER A 344 8.84 -14.43 -38.08
C SER A 344 7.94 -15.25 -37.13
N ASP A 345 7.67 -16.51 -37.46
CA ASP A 345 7.12 -17.49 -36.53
C ASP A 345 7.80 -18.86 -36.78
N VAL A 346 7.58 -19.83 -35.89
CA VAL A 346 8.19 -21.17 -35.99
C VAL A 346 7.82 -21.83 -37.31
N ARG A 347 6.57 -21.66 -37.77
CA ARG A 347 6.08 -22.18 -39.05
C ARG A 347 6.92 -21.66 -40.22
N GLY A 348 7.08 -20.34 -40.36
CA GLY A 348 7.85 -19.76 -41.45
C GLY A 348 9.32 -20.20 -41.46
N SER A 349 9.91 -20.38 -40.27
CA SER A 349 11.28 -20.88 -40.13
C SER A 349 11.39 -22.35 -40.54
N LEU A 350 10.41 -23.18 -40.15
CA LEU A 350 10.37 -24.60 -40.47
C LEU A 350 10.05 -24.84 -41.95
N GLU A 351 9.14 -24.07 -42.55
CA GLU A 351 8.84 -24.09 -43.99
C GLU A 351 10.08 -23.79 -44.82
N ALA A 352 10.91 -22.82 -44.40
CA ALA A 352 12.16 -22.51 -45.06
C ALA A 352 13.17 -23.67 -45.01
N LEU A 353 13.31 -24.33 -43.86
CA LEU A 353 14.18 -25.51 -43.69
C LEU A 353 13.68 -26.71 -44.51
N CYS A 354 12.39 -27.02 -44.45
CA CYS A 354 11.77 -28.10 -45.22
C CYS A 354 11.90 -27.87 -46.73
N LYS A 355 11.64 -26.65 -47.20
CA LYS A 355 11.79 -26.29 -48.62
C LYS A 355 13.23 -26.45 -49.10
N ALA A 356 14.22 -26.12 -48.27
CA ALA A 356 15.63 -26.28 -48.63
C ALA A 356 16.04 -27.75 -48.83
N GLN A 357 15.36 -28.68 -48.16
CA GLN A 357 15.63 -30.12 -48.23
C GLN A 357 14.56 -30.90 -49.04
N SER A 358 13.71 -30.20 -49.80
CA SER A 358 12.61 -30.80 -50.59
C SER A 358 11.62 -31.65 -49.75
N ILE A 359 11.44 -31.31 -48.47
CA ILE A 359 10.45 -31.92 -47.58
C ILE A 359 9.16 -31.11 -47.66
N THR A 360 8.01 -31.78 -47.78
CA THR A 360 6.69 -31.11 -47.76
C THR A 360 6.21 -30.99 -46.32
N LEU A 361 6.11 -29.76 -45.81
CA LEU A 361 5.62 -29.51 -44.46
C LEU A 361 4.08 -29.44 -44.43
N VAL A 362 3.46 -30.26 -43.58
CA VAL A 362 2.06 -30.12 -43.16
C VAL A 362 2.05 -29.69 -41.71
N MET A 363 1.54 -28.49 -41.41
CA MET A 363 1.48 -27.95 -40.05
C MET A 363 0.05 -27.50 -39.72
N SER A 364 -0.51 -28.04 -38.64
CA SER A 364 -1.79 -27.64 -38.08
C SER A 364 -1.59 -26.84 -36.81
N GLU A 365 -2.19 -25.65 -36.72
CA GLU A 365 -2.02 -24.73 -35.59
C GLU A 365 -3.36 -24.52 -34.88
N ILE A 366 -3.51 -25.13 -33.70
CA ILE A 366 -4.73 -25.07 -32.90
C ILE A 366 -4.62 -23.93 -31.88
N ASP A 367 -5.23 -22.79 -32.19
CA ASP A 367 -5.21 -21.58 -31.35
C ASP A 367 -6.50 -20.78 -31.54
N ILE A 368 -7.24 -20.56 -30.44
CA ILE A 368 -8.47 -19.76 -30.42
C ILE A 368 -8.25 -18.31 -30.89
N CYS A 369 -7.02 -17.79 -30.78
CA CYS A 369 -6.66 -16.46 -31.28
C CYS A 369 -6.53 -16.41 -32.81
N ARG A 370 -6.39 -17.57 -33.48
CA ARG A 370 -6.32 -17.70 -34.94
C ARG A 370 -7.70 -17.98 -35.54
N ASP A 371 -8.44 -18.92 -34.95
CA ASP A 371 -9.81 -19.24 -35.31
C ASP A 371 -10.62 -19.53 -34.05
N PRO A 372 -11.70 -18.77 -33.76
CA PRO A 372 -12.57 -19.02 -32.62
C PRO A 372 -13.17 -20.43 -32.56
N LYS A 373 -13.17 -21.19 -33.68
CA LYS A 373 -13.62 -22.58 -33.73
C LYS A 373 -12.58 -23.58 -33.20
N LEU A 374 -11.36 -23.14 -32.93
CA LEU A 374 -10.25 -23.95 -32.42
C LEU A 374 -10.07 -23.73 -30.92
N ASP A 375 -11.18 -23.77 -30.18
CA ASP A 375 -11.16 -23.67 -28.71
C ASP A 375 -10.83 -25.02 -28.08
N LEU A 376 -9.65 -25.14 -27.47
CA LEU A 376 -9.22 -26.34 -26.77
C LEU A 376 -9.99 -26.60 -25.45
N LEU A 377 -10.85 -25.68 -25.01
CA LEU A 377 -11.80 -25.93 -23.93
C LEU A 377 -13.05 -26.66 -24.42
N ASP A 378 -13.28 -26.76 -25.73
CA ASP A 378 -14.30 -27.63 -26.32
C ASP A 378 -13.82 -29.09 -26.29
N PRO A 379 -14.50 -29.99 -25.56
CA PRO A 379 -14.12 -31.41 -25.49
C PRO A 379 -13.99 -32.07 -26.86
N ALA A 380 -14.81 -31.70 -27.86
CA ALA A 380 -14.75 -32.32 -29.18
C ALA A 380 -13.44 -32.00 -29.92
N ILE A 381 -12.92 -30.79 -29.75
CA ILE A 381 -11.65 -30.36 -30.35
C ILE A 381 -10.48 -30.98 -29.58
N ALA A 382 -10.53 -30.95 -28.25
CA ALA A 382 -9.51 -31.56 -27.40
C ALA A 382 -9.37 -33.07 -27.64
N ASP A 383 -10.51 -33.79 -27.69
CA ASP A 383 -10.54 -35.24 -27.95
C ASP A 383 -10.03 -35.58 -29.34
N ARG A 384 -10.39 -34.79 -30.37
CA ARG A 384 -9.84 -34.96 -31.72
C ARG A 384 -8.32 -34.85 -31.70
N CYS A 385 -7.76 -33.79 -31.12
CA CYS A 385 -6.32 -33.60 -31.05
C CYS A 385 -5.61 -34.73 -30.28
N LEU A 386 -6.17 -35.20 -29.16
CA LEU A 386 -5.65 -36.35 -28.44
C LEU A 386 -5.69 -37.62 -29.28
N GLN A 387 -6.76 -37.83 -30.05
CA GLN A 387 -6.90 -39.01 -30.91
C GLN A 387 -5.90 -39.00 -32.06
N GLU A 388 -5.70 -37.86 -32.73
CA GLU A 388 -4.70 -37.69 -33.79
C GLU A 388 -3.28 -38.02 -33.27
N VAL A 389 -2.92 -37.56 -32.07
CA VAL A 389 -1.62 -37.88 -31.44
C VAL A 389 -1.53 -39.36 -31.06
N LYS A 390 -2.60 -39.96 -30.52
CA LYS A 390 -2.65 -41.39 -30.19
C LYS A 390 -2.54 -42.29 -31.43
N ASN A 391 -3.05 -41.82 -32.56
CA ASN A 391 -2.96 -42.51 -33.85
C ASN A 391 -1.61 -42.28 -34.55
N SER A 392 -0.69 -41.51 -33.94
CA SER A 392 0.59 -41.10 -34.52
C SER A 392 0.43 -40.39 -35.88
N GLU A 393 -0.62 -39.57 -36.04
CA GLU A 393 -0.89 -38.82 -37.28
C GLU A 393 0.07 -37.63 -37.49
N TRP A 394 0.86 -37.28 -36.47
CA TRP A 394 1.79 -36.16 -36.48
C TRP A 394 3.22 -36.62 -36.15
N ASP A 395 4.21 -36.13 -36.90
CA ASP A 395 5.63 -36.45 -36.66
C ASP A 395 6.22 -35.70 -35.45
N VAL A 396 5.75 -34.48 -35.18
CA VAL A 396 6.23 -33.64 -34.07
C VAL A 396 5.07 -32.83 -33.49
N VAL A 397 5.00 -32.74 -32.16
CA VAL A 397 3.97 -31.94 -31.46
C VAL A 397 4.59 -30.79 -30.67
N LEU A 398 4.17 -29.56 -30.96
CA LEU A 398 4.56 -28.35 -30.21
C LEU A 398 3.45 -27.95 -29.23
N VAL A 399 3.79 -27.79 -27.95
CA VAL A 399 2.82 -27.52 -26.88
C VAL A 399 3.20 -26.23 -26.14
N THR A 400 2.33 -25.22 -26.15
CA THR A 400 2.60 -23.90 -25.57
C THR A 400 1.38 -23.38 -24.78
N PRO A 401 1.10 -23.95 -23.59
CA PRO A 401 -0.07 -23.57 -22.81
C PRO A 401 0.02 -22.12 -22.32
N PRO A 402 -1.12 -21.45 -22.02
CA PRO A 402 -1.12 -20.06 -21.62
C PRO A 402 -0.39 -19.83 -20.28
N CYS A 403 0.67 -19.01 -20.31
CA CYS A 403 1.50 -18.76 -19.13
C CYS A 403 0.99 -17.63 -18.22
N GLY A 404 -0.02 -16.85 -18.68
CA GLY A 404 -0.43 -15.59 -18.06
C GLY A 404 -0.87 -15.73 -16.59
N THR A 405 -1.52 -16.83 -16.21
CA THR A 405 -1.94 -17.08 -14.82
C THR A 405 -0.83 -17.69 -13.94
N PHE A 406 0.22 -18.26 -14.53
CA PHE A 406 1.40 -18.81 -13.85
C PHE A 406 2.60 -17.85 -13.88
N SER A 407 2.42 -16.64 -14.43
CA SER A 407 3.52 -15.69 -14.58
C SER A 407 4.04 -15.17 -13.24
N ARG A 408 5.35 -15.34 -13.01
CA ARG A 408 6.10 -14.75 -11.89
C ARG A 408 5.97 -13.22 -11.83
N ALA A 409 5.73 -12.56 -12.96
CA ALA A 409 5.56 -11.11 -13.02
C ALA A 409 4.38 -10.61 -12.17
N ARG A 410 3.38 -11.47 -11.90
CA ARG A 410 2.25 -11.14 -11.01
C ARG A 410 2.67 -10.95 -9.54
N CYS A 411 3.84 -11.44 -9.15
CA CYS A 411 4.40 -11.31 -7.79
C CYS A 411 5.20 -10.01 -7.59
N VAL A 412 5.22 -9.10 -8.57
CA VAL A 412 5.93 -7.81 -8.51
C VAL A 412 4.94 -6.67 -8.70
N GLN A 413 5.07 -5.61 -7.89
CA GLN A 413 4.21 -4.43 -7.97
C GLN A 413 4.99 -3.21 -8.51
N PRO A 414 4.34 -2.32 -9.30
CA PRO A 414 2.93 -2.33 -9.69
C PRO A 414 2.61 -3.34 -10.83
N GLY A 415 1.57 -4.16 -10.66
CA GLY A 415 1.15 -5.16 -11.64
C GLY A 415 -0.06 -6.01 -11.20
N PRO A 416 -0.67 -6.80 -12.10
CA PRO A 416 -1.78 -7.69 -11.74
C PRO A 416 -1.38 -8.62 -10.60
N ARG A 417 -2.23 -8.75 -9.58
CA ARG A 417 -1.93 -9.59 -8.40
C ARG A 417 -1.77 -11.08 -8.79
N PRO A 418 -1.02 -11.86 -7.98
CA PRO A 418 -0.95 -13.30 -8.16
C PRO A 418 -2.33 -13.93 -8.07
N LEU A 419 -2.59 -14.97 -8.85
CA LEU A 419 -3.85 -15.75 -8.81
C LEU A 419 -3.65 -17.15 -8.21
N ARG A 420 -2.39 -17.54 -7.99
CA ARG A 420 -1.94 -18.85 -7.51
C ARG A 420 -0.58 -18.68 -6.80
N SER A 421 -0.22 -19.64 -5.96
CA SER A 421 1.09 -19.73 -5.31
C SER A 421 1.57 -21.18 -5.31
N ARG A 422 2.81 -21.44 -4.89
CA ARG A 422 3.36 -22.80 -4.74
C ARG A 422 2.46 -23.71 -3.89
N LEU A 423 1.83 -23.18 -2.84
CA LEU A 423 0.90 -23.93 -1.98
C LEU A 423 -0.48 -24.18 -2.65
N TYR A 424 -0.90 -23.26 -3.52
CA TYR A 424 -2.17 -23.33 -4.25
C TYR A 424 -1.93 -23.28 -5.76
N PRO A 425 -1.27 -24.31 -6.34
CA PRO A 425 -0.80 -24.25 -7.73
C PRO A 425 -1.97 -24.23 -8.74
N ARG A 426 -3.13 -24.74 -8.35
CA ARG A 426 -4.39 -24.73 -9.12
C ARG A 426 -5.24 -23.46 -8.91
N GLY A 427 -4.78 -22.46 -8.16
CA GLY A 427 -5.53 -21.24 -7.89
C GLY A 427 -5.86 -21.02 -6.43
N PHE A 428 -5.91 -19.76 -6.01
CA PHE A 428 -6.33 -19.45 -4.65
C PHE A 428 -7.80 -19.85 -4.40
N PRO A 429 -8.11 -20.49 -3.27
CA PRO A 429 -9.49 -20.84 -2.92
C PRO A 429 -10.47 -19.64 -2.87
N TRP A 430 -9.93 -18.43 -2.69
CA TRP A 430 -10.65 -17.17 -2.53
C TRP A 430 -10.65 -16.26 -3.77
N LEU A 431 -10.39 -16.81 -4.97
CA LEU A 431 -10.54 -16.02 -6.20
C LEU A 431 -12.00 -15.60 -6.40
N SER A 432 -12.19 -14.36 -6.89
CA SER A 432 -13.49 -13.88 -7.42
C SER A 432 -13.94 -14.75 -8.58
N ASP A 433 -15.23 -14.80 -8.89
CA ASP A 433 -15.77 -15.69 -9.93
C ASP A 433 -15.10 -15.50 -11.29
N SER A 434 -14.82 -14.24 -11.67
CA SER A 434 -14.09 -13.91 -12.90
C SER A 434 -12.64 -14.43 -12.91
N HIS A 435 -11.93 -14.35 -11.78
CA HIS A 435 -10.56 -14.84 -11.67
C HIS A 435 -10.50 -16.36 -11.47
N ARG A 436 -11.51 -16.95 -10.83
CA ARG A 436 -11.69 -18.39 -10.67
C ARG A 436 -11.89 -19.04 -12.04
N ALA A 437 -12.82 -18.53 -12.84
CA ALA A 437 -13.04 -19.00 -14.21
C ALA A 437 -11.76 -18.88 -15.07
N LEU A 438 -11.05 -17.74 -14.98
CA LEU A 438 -9.77 -17.54 -15.68
C LEU A 438 -8.72 -18.59 -15.28
N VAL A 439 -8.63 -18.92 -13.98
CA VAL A 439 -7.68 -19.90 -13.47
C VAL A 439 -8.09 -21.34 -13.80
N GLU A 440 -9.38 -21.65 -13.76
CA GLU A 440 -9.94 -22.95 -14.15
C GLU A 440 -9.67 -23.24 -15.64
N HIS A 441 -9.94 -22.29 -16.53
CA HIS A 441 -9.57 -22.41 -17.94
C HIS A 441 -8.06 -22.63 -18.12
N GLY A 442 -7.23 -21.86 -17.41
CA GLY A 442 -5.78 -22.04 -17.43
C GLY A 442 -5.32 -23.42 -16.91
N ASN A 443 -6.00 -23.97 -15.90
CA ASN A 443 -5.72 -25.30 -15.37
C ASN A 443 -6.10 -26.41 -16.37
N GLN A 444 -7.25 -26.29 -17.03
CA GLN A 444 -7.71 -27.25 -18.03
C GLN A 444 -6.72 -27.32 -19.21
N LEU A 445 -6.27 -26.17 -19.71
CA LEU A 445 -5.30 -26.11 -20.81
C LEU A 445 -3.91 -26.66 -20.42
N VAL A 446 -3.46 -26.45 -19.18
CA VAL A 446 -2.21 -27.04 -18.68
C VAL A 446 -2.34 -28.55 -18.48
N SER A 447 -3.46 -29.04 -17.96
CA SER A 447 -3.72 -30.47 -17.85
C SER A 447 -3.74 -31.13 -19.24
N PHE A 448 -4.46 -30.54 -20.20
CA PHE A 448 -4.48 -31.01 -21.58
C PHE A 448 -3.08 -31.03 -22.22
N ALA A 449 -2.25 -30.01 -21.96
CA ALA A 449 -0.86 -29.98 -22.43
C ALA A 449 -0.05 -31.19 -21.92
N PHE A 450 -0.20 -31.57 -20.64
CA PHE A 450 0.45 -32.77 -20.11
C PHE A 450 -0.12 -34.06 -20.68
N ASP A 451 -1.43 -34.12 -20.93
CA ASP A 451 -2.06 -35.27 -21.56
C ASP A 451 -1.52 -35.48 -22.98
N ILE A 452 -1.39 -34.42 -23.77
CA ILE A 452 -0.78 -34.46 -25.10
C ILE A 452 0.68 -34.94 -25.03
N CYS A 453 1.51 -34.37 -24.14
CA CYS A 453 2.90 -34.80 -23.98
C CYS A 453 3.02 -36.27 -23.58
N THR A 454 2.15 -36.74 -22.67
CA THR A 454 2.14 -38.13 -22.19
C THR A 454 1.71 -39.10 -23.30
N ASN A 455 0.70 -38.74 -24.09
CA ASN A 455 0.24 -39.56 -25.22
C ASN A 455 1.25 -39.55 -26.37
N ALA A 456 1.86 -38.41 -26.67
CA ALA A 456 2.93 -38.32 -27.67
C ALA A 456 4.11 -39.23 -27.28
N LEU A 457 4.54 -39.16 -26.02
CA LEU A 457 5.60 -40.01 -25.50
C LEU A 457 5.26 -41.50 -25.56
N SER A 458 4.02 -41.86 -25.19
CA SER A 458 3.55 -43.26 -25.21
C SER A 458 3.47 -43.84 -26.63
N ASN A 459 3.27 -42.99 -27.64
CA ASN A 459 3.19 -43.38 -29.06
C ASN A 459 4.48 -43.04 -29.82
N SER A 460 5.58 -42.75 -29.11
CA SER A 460 6.88 -42.42 -29.70
C SER A 460 6.85 -41.24 -30.69
N VAL A 461 5.92 -40.30 -30.50
CA VAL A 461 5.84 -39.03 -31.22
C VAL A 461 6.68 -37.98 -30.47
N PRO A 462 7.75 -37.43 -31.08
CA PRO A 462 8.52 -36.35 -30.49
C PRO A 462 7.67 -35.13 -30.14
N PHE A 463 7.89 -34.55 -28.96
CA PHE A 463 7.19 -33.33 -28.54
C PHE A 463 8.15 -32.30 -27.93
N LEU A 464 7.69 -31.05 -27.89
CA LEU A 464 8.33 -29.94 -27.18
C LEU A 464 7.27 -29.11 -26.44
N LEU A 465 7.38 -29.02 -25.12
CA LEU A 465 6.56 -28.19 -24.25
C LEU A 465 7.38 -27.03 -23.69
N GLU A 466 6.90 -25.80 -23.86
CA GLU A 466 7.51 -24.59 -23.30
C GLU A 466 6.62 -23.93 -22.24
N HIS A 467 7.26 -23.46 -21.16
CA HIS A 467 6.61 -22.60 -20.17
C HIS A 467 7.67 -21.82 -19.35
N PRO A 468 7.34 -20.66 -18.75
CA PRO A 468 8.24 -19.95 -17.85
C PRO A 468 8.92 -20.82 -16.79
N GLU A 469 10.20 -20.56 -16.56
CA GLU A 469 11.04 -21.27 -15.58
C GLU A 469 10.56 -21.05 -14.13
N ASP A 470 10.69 -22.08 -13.29
CA ASP A 470 10.50 -21.97 -11.85
C ASP A 470 11.76 -21.46 -11.15
N LEU A 471 11.75 -20.18 -10.79
CA LEU A 471 12.85 -19.51 -10.08
C LEU A 471 12.63 -19.48 -8.55
N GLY A 472 11.70 -20.28 -8.01
CA GLY A 472 11.50 -20.46 -6.57
C GLY A 472 11.08 -19.17 -5.85
N LEU A 473 11.50 -19.01 -4.60
CA LEU A 473 11.15 -17.86 -3.78
C LEU A 473 11.59 -16.52 -4.41
N THR A 474 10.72 -15.52 -4.38
CA THR A 474 10.99 -14.15 -4.83
C THR A 474 11.70 -13.33 -3.75
N SER A 475 12.35 -12.23 -4.13
CA SER A 475 13.06 -11.35 -3.18
C SER A 475 12.15 -10.67 -2.17
N ASN A 476 10.85 -10.58 -2.45
CA ASN A 476 9.80 -10.07 -1.57
C ASN A 476 9.07 -11.19 -0.82
N GLY A 477 9.61 -12.42 -0.80
CA GLY A 477 9.10 -13.52 0.03
C GLY A 477 7.87 -14.25 -0.53
N HIS A 478 7.38 -13.93 -1.72
CA HIS A 478 6.35 -14.74 -2.38
C HIS A 478 6.95 -16.02 -2.99
N ALA A 479 6.20 -17.12 -2.93
CA ALA A 479 6.48 -18.38 -3.62
C ALA A 479 5.52 -18.55 -4.81
N PRO A 480 5.92 -18.19 -6.05
CA PRO A 480 5.05 -18.30 -7.22
C PRO A 480 4.74 -19.76 -7.56
N ALA A 481 3.54 -20.01 -8.09
CA ALA A 481 3.21 -21.30 -8.67
C ALA A 481 3.92 -21.46 -10.02
N SER A 482 4.32 -22.69 -10.35
CA SER A 482 4.82 -23.06 -11.67
C SER A 482 4.23 -24.39 -12.10
N ILE A 483 4.01 -24.58 -13.41
CA ILE A 483 3.54 -25.88 -13.92
C ILE A 483 4.57 -26.99 -13.66
N TRP A 484 5.84 -26.63 -13.56
CA TRP A 484 6.95 -27.56 -13.27
C TRP A 484 6.92 -28.12 -11.84
N GLN A 485 6.08 -27.57 -10.96
CA GLN A 485 5.85 -28.06 -9.60
C GLN A 485 4.74 -29.12 -9.54
N LEU A 486 3.97 -29.29 -10.62
CA LEU A 486 2.82 -30.20 -10.66
C LEU A 486 3.28 -31.66 -10.75
N PRO A 487 2.57 -32.62 -10.12
CA PRO A 487 2.91 -34.04 -10.18
C PRO A 487 3.10 -34.58 -11.60
N GLU A 488 2.31 -34.08 -12.55
CA GLU A 488 2.35 -34.46 -13.97
C GLU A 488 3.70 -34.09 -14.61
N ALA A 489 4.21 -32.88 -14.35
CA ALA A 489 5.53 -32.45 -14.82
C ALA A 489 6.65 -33.27 -14.15
N VAL A 490 6.53 -33.54 -12.84
CA VAL A 490 7.50 -34.33 -12.08
C VAL A 490 7.56 -35.78 -12.58
N ALA A 491 6.42 -36.35 -13.01
CA ALA A 491 6.37 -37.67 -13.63
C ALA A 491 7.12 -37.67 -14.97
N LEU A 492 6.90 -36.66 -15.82
CA LEU A 492 7.59 -36.55 -17.11
C LEU A 492 9.11 -36.30 -16.94
N PHE A 493 9.55 -35.54 -15.94
CA PHE A 493 10.98 -35.35 -15.64
C PHE A 493 11.72 -36.64 -15.32
N LYS A 494 11.02 -37.68 -14.88
CA LYS A 494 11.62 -38.98 -14.52
C LYS A 494 11.68 -39.95 -15.70
N HIS A 495 11.07 -39.62 -16.83
CA HIS A 495 11.05 -40.51 -17.98
C HIS A 495 12.38 -40.44 -18.75
N GLU A 496 12.95 -41.59 -19.10
CA GLU A 496 14.30 -41.69 -19.70
C GLU A 496 14.43 -40.98 -21.06
N ASN A 497 13.35 -40.99 -21.85
CA ASN A 497 13.31 -40.34 -23.16
C ASN A 497 12.89 -38.86 -23.11
N VAL A 498 12.88 -38.24 -21.92
CA VAL A 498 12.49 -36.84 -21.73
C VAL A 498 13.66 -36.03 -21.19
N ILE A 499 13.95 -34.93 -21.88
CA ILE A 499 14.97 -33.96 -21.52
C ILE A 499 14.28 -32.66 -21.12
N THR A 500 14.71 -32.06 -20.01
CA THR A 500 14.34 -30.69 -19.66
C THR A 500 15.57 -29.81 -19.54
N PHE A 501 15.45 -28.59 -20.03
CA PHE A 501 16.51 -27.58 -20.01
C PHE A 501 15.89 -26.18 -19.93
N ALA A 502 16.71 -25.19 -19.62
CA ALA A 502 16.27 -23.82 -19.42
C ALA A 502 17.14 -22.83 -20.19
N VAL A 503 16.55 -21.71 -20.62
CA VAL A 503 17.27 -20.66 -21.34
C VAL A 503 16.79 -19.27 -20.92
N TYR A 504 17.61 -18.27 -21.23
CA TYR A 504 17.18 -16.87 -21.22
C TYR A 504 16.82 -16.45 -22.64
N GLN A 505 15.56 -16.08 -22.92
CA GLN A 505 15.18 -15.68 -24.29
C GLN A 505 15.94 -14.44 -24.81
N CYS A 506 16.52 -13.62 -23.92
CA CYS A 506 17.38 -12.51 -24.36
C CYS A 506 18.64 -12.96 -25.09
N GLN A 507 19.11 -14.19 -24.88
CA GLN A 507 20.21 -14.78 -25.64
C GLN A 507 19.85 -14.99 -27.12
N TYR A 508 18.56 -14.95 -27.44
CA TYR A 508 18.00 -15.10 -28.77
C TYR A 508 17.37 -13.78 -29.27
N GLY A 509 17.73 -12.63 -28.67
CA GLY A 509 17.27 -11.31 -29.12
C GLY A 509 16.08 -10.70 -28.38
N ALA A 510 15.56 -11.32 -27.31
CA ALA A 510 14.50 -10.70 -26.50
C ALA A 510 15.01 -9.49 -25.67
N PHE A 511 14.20 -8.44 -25.53
CA PHE A 511 14.55 -7.22 -24.79
C PHE A 511 14.72 -7.40 -23.26
N SER A 512 14.30 -8.54 -22.70
CA SER A 512 14.36 -8.85 -21.27
C SER A 512 14.75 -10.32 -21.05
N PRO A 513 15.25 -10.70 -19.86
CA PRO A 513 15.80 -12.04 -19.64
C PRO A 513 14.86 -13.19 -20.02
N LYS A 514 13.57 -13.11 -19.65
CA LYS A 514 12.54 -14.15 -19.79
C LYS A 514 13.06 -15.60 -19.57
N PRO A 515 13.33 -15.98 -18.32
CA PRO A 515 13.68 -17.36 -17.97
C PRO A 515 12.60 -18.34 -18.44
N THR A 516 12.97 -19.26 -19.31
CA THR A 516 12.05 -20.15 -20.02
C THR A 516 12.57 -21.58 -19.94
N ARG A 517 11.70 -22.53 -19.59
CA ARG A 517 12.03 -23.94 -19.51
C ARG A 517 11.33 -24.70 -20.62
N PHE A 518 12.04 -25.68 -21.15
CA PHE A 518 11.55 -26.64 -22.14
C PHE A 518 11.54 -28.05 -21.54
N LEU A 519 10.56 -28.83 -21.96
CA LEU A 519 10.44 -30.26 -21.73
C LEU A 519 10.24 -30.94 -23.10
N SER A 520 11.10 -31.87 -23.47
CA SER A 520 11.20 -32.37 -24.84
C SER A 520 11.52 -33.85 -24.88
N SER A 521 11.00 -34.57 -25.87
CA SER A 521 11.50 -35.89 -26.26
C SER A 521 12.31 -35.87 -27.57
N ILE A 522 12.50 -34.68 -28.18
CA ILE A 522 13.32 -34.53 -29.39
C ILE A 522 14.80 -34.77 -29.05
N PRO A 523 15.48 -35.76 -29.66
CA PRO A 523 16.81 -36.20 -29.23
C PRO A 523 17.88 -35.10 -29.21
N VAL A 524 17.86 -34.17 -30.16
CA VAL A 524 18.89 -33.12 -30.27
C VAL A 524 18.88 -32.13 -29.10
N THR A 525 17.76 -32.05 -28.37
CA THR A 525 17.64 -31.17 -27.20
C THR A 525 18.50 -31.61 -26.02
N SER A 526 19.05 -32.84 -26.05
CA SER A 526 20.03 -33.33 -25.06
C SER A 526 21.31 -32.48 -24.99
N ARG A 527 21.61 -31.73 -26.06
CA ARG A 527 22.79 -30.86 -26.19
C ARG A 527 22.55 -29.44 -25.64
N MET A 528 21.34 -29.13 -25.17
CA MET A 528 21.02 -27.79 -24.69
C MET A 528 21.69 -27.46 -23.35
N PRO A 529 21.98 -26.19 -23.06
CA PRO A 529 22.58 -25.80 -21.79
C PRO A 529 21.57 -25.89 -20.64
N PHE A 530 22.07 -25.95 -19.40
CA PHE A 530 21.26 -25.92 -18.18
C PHE A 530 20.19 -27.03 -18.11
N THR A 531 20.61 -28.25 -18.43
CA THR A 531 19.77 -29.46 -18.37
C THR A 531 19.43 -29.86 -16.93
N GLY A 532 18.29 -30.54 -16.79
CA GLY A 532 17.78 -31.06 -15.52
C GLY A 532 16.66 -30.21 -14.91
N PRO A 533 15.87 -30.79 -13.97
CA PRO A 533 14.75 -30.12 -13.34
C PRO A 533 15.22 -28.94 -12.45
N PRO A 534 14.34 -27.96 -12.17
CA PRO A 534 14.68 -26.86 -11.27
C PRO A 534 14.94 -27.39 -9.84
N ARG A 535 15.99 -26.90 -9.19
CA ARG A 535 16.43 -27.32 -7.85
C ARG A 535 16.28 -26.17 -6.86
N PHE A 536 15.98 -26.52 -5.61
CA PHE A 536 15.73 -25.54 -4.54
C PHE A 536 16.42 -25.95 -3.23
N ASP A 537 16.75 -24.96 -2.38
CA ASP A 537 17.19 -25.19 -1.00
C ASP A 537 16.01 -25.47 -0.05
N ALA A 538 16.30 -25.72 1.23
CA ALA A 538 15.27 -25.94 2.27
C ALA A 538 14.35 -24.73 2.52
N SER A 539 14.67 -23.56 1.96
CA SER A 539 13.88 -22.33 2.01
C SER A 539 13.20 -22.02 0.65
N ASP A 540 13.09 -22.99 -0.25
CA ASP A 540 12.55 -22.86 -1.61
C ASP A 540 13.32 -21.82 -2.49
N ARG A 541 14.57 -21.48 -2.18
CA ARG A 541 15.41 -20.62 -3.02
C ARG A 541 16.02 -21.42 -4.16
N TYR A 542 15.94 -20.88 -5.37
CA TYR A 542 16.41 -21.54 -6.59
C TYR A 542 17.93 -21.73 -6.63
N LEU A 543 18.36 -22.96 -6.92
CA LEU A 543 19.75 -23.43 -7.00
C LEU A 543 20.21 -23.72 -8.44
N GLY A 544 19.36 -23.51 -9.44
CA GLY A 544 19.64 -23.81 -10.85
C GLY A 544 18.78 -24.95 -11.41
N PRO A 545 19.05 -25.43 -12.63
CA PRO A 545 20.31 -25.33 -13.37
C PRO A 545 20.53 -24.00 -14.12
N LEU A 546 19.49 -23.20 -14.36
CA LEU A 546 19.65 -21.89 -14.99
C LEU A 546 20.38 -20.92 -14.03
N PRO A 547 21.41 -20.18 -14.46
CA PRO A 547 22.05 -19.17 -13.62
C PRO A 547 21.05 -18.10 -13.21
N LYS A 548 21.23 -17.46 -12.05
CA LYS A 548 20.29 -16.44 -11.54
C LYS A 548 20.22 -15.15 -12.37
N TYR A 549 21.26 -14.87 -13.16
CA TYR A 549 21.34 -13.70 -14.02
C TYR A 549 21.88 -14.09 -15.40
N CYS A 550 21.39 -13.43 -16.45
CA CYS A 550 21.79 -13.65 -17.85
C CYS A 550 23.16 -13.05 -18.21
N GLY A 551 23.83 -12.35 -17.28
CA GLY A 551 25.19 -11.84 -17.45
C GLY A 551 25.35 -10.56 -18.27
N HIS A 552 24.25 -9.91 -18.72
CA HIS A 552 24.29 -8.66 -19.48
C HIS A 552 23.22 -7.66 -19.02
N ARG A 553 23.28 -6.41 -19.52
CA ARG A 553 22.43 -5.29 -19.06
C ARG A 553 21.25 -5.05 -19.99
N HIS A 554 20.05 -4.94 -19.41
CA HIS A 554 18.82 -4.57 -20.14
C HIS A 554 18.48 -3.09 -19.93
N GLN A 555 18.14 -2.37 -21.00
CA GLN A 555 17.82 -0.93 -20.96
C GLN A 555 16.35 -0.63 -20.58
N GLN A 556 15.42 -1.57 -20.79
CA GLN A 556 13.99 -1.39 -20.50
C GLN A 556 13.53 -2.28 -19.34
N LYS A 557 12.69 -1.72 -18.45
CA LYS A 557 11.99 -2.47 -17.41
C LYS A 557 10.60 -2.84 -17.90
N LEU A 558 10.24 -4.13 -17.85
CA LEU A 558 8.87 -4.59 -18.10
C LEU A 558 7.99 -4.24 -16.90
N LEU A 559 7.25 -3.14 -16.97
CA LEU A 559 6.23 -2.75 -16.00
C LEU A 559 4.92 -2.45 -16.75
N GLY A 560 3.84 -3.17 -16.41
CA GLY A 560 2.47 -2.93 -16.89
C GLY A 560 1.96 -3.83 -18.04
N PRO A 561 0.64 -3.86 -18.28
CA PRO A 561 -0.04 -4.81 -19.19
C PRO A 561 0.33 -4.68 -20.68
N ALA A 562 0.64 -3.46 -21.13
CA ALA A 562 1.05 -3.18 -22.52
C ALA A 562 2.48 -3.68 -22.82
N ALA A 563 3.38 -3.60 -21.82
CA ALA A 563 4.74 -4.11 -21.94
C ALA A 563 4.78 -5.66 -21.90
N THR A 564 3.87 -6.31 -21.16
CA THR A 564 3.80 -7.78 -21.09
C THR A 564 3.16 -8.44 -22.32
N SER A 565 2.28 -7.74 -23.04
CA SER A 565 1.65 -8.24 -24.28
C SER A 565 2.58 -8.14 -25.49
N ALA A 566 3.33 -7.05 -25.64
CA ALA A 566 4.42 -6.95 -26.63
C ALA A 566 5.56 -7.96 -26.37
N ALA A 567 5.73 -8.39 -25.12
CA ALA A 567 6.67 -9.41 -24.69
C ALA A 567 6.14 -10.85 -24.81
N ALA A 568 4.98 -11.11 -25.41
CA ALA A 568 4.46 -12.47 -25.59
C ALA A 568 5.08 -13.20 -26.80
N ALA A 569 5.59 -12.48 -27.80
CA ALA A 569 6.21 -13.06 -28.98
C ALA A 569 7.59 -13.66 -28.67
N TYR A 570 7.90 -14.82 -29.28
CA TYR A 570 9.26 -15.33 -29.35
C TYR A 570 10.11 -14.44 -30.25
N PRO A 571 11.40 -14.22 -29.91
CA PRO A 571 12.30 -13.54 -30.81
C PRO A 571 12.69 -14.44 -31.99
N ASP A 572 13.06 -13.83 -33.10
CA ASP A 572 13.28 -14.49 -34.40
C ASP A 572 14.29 -15.66 -34.31
N ASP A 573 15.39 -15.47 -33.58
CA ASP A 573 16.41 -16.51 -33.42
C ASP A 573 15.90 -17.70 -32.59
N LEU A 574 15.01 -17.48 -31.61
CA LEU A 574 14.38 -18.58 -30.86
C LEU A 574 13.39 -19.35 -31.73
N CYS A 575 12.61 -18.66 -32.58
CA CYS A 575 11.73 -19.30 -33.56
C CYS A 575 12.52 -20.20 -34.52
N ARG A 576 13.66 -19.70 -35.02
CA ARG A 576 14.57 -20.46 -35.89
C ARG A 576 15.13 -21.69 -35.16
N THR A 577 15.64 -21.52 -33.94
CA THR A 577 16.19 -22.63 -33.16
C THR A 577 15.15 -23.71 -32.83
N ILE A 578 13.92 -23.33 -32.48
CA ILE A 578 12.84 -24.31 -32.27
C ILE A 578 12.52 -25.07 -33.58
N ALA A 579 12.49 -24.36 -34.71
CA ALA A 579 12.28 -24.98 -36.02
C ALA A 579 13.43 -25.95 -36.37
N GLU A 580 14.69 -25.62 -36.06
CA GLU A 580 15.84 -26.51 -36.25
C GLU A 580 15.72 -27.79 -35.38
N TRP A 581 15.25 -27.67 -34.14
CA TRP A 581 15.00 -28.86 -33.29
C TRP A 581 13.92 -29.75 -33.89
N CYS A 582 12.80 -29.19 -34.34
CA CYS A 582 11.75 -29.96 -35.01
C CYS A 582 12.27 -30.58 -36.30
N PHE A 583 13.02 -29.82 -37.08
CA PHE A 583 13.57 -30.26 -38.36
C PHE A 583 14.51 -31.46 -38.19
N SER A 584 15.23 -31.52 -37.07
CA SER A 584 16.15 -32.62 -36.75
C SER A 584 15.49 -34.00 -36.66
N VAL A 585 14.16 -34.05 -36.51
CA VAL A 585 13.38 -35.29 -36.53
C VAL A 585 13.29 -35.84 -37.96
N PHE A 586 13.22 -34.98 -38.97
CA PHE A 586 13.06 -35.38 -40.37
C PHE A 586 14.38 -35.74 -41.06
N ASP A 587 15.51 -35.14 -40.65
CA ASP A 587 16.82 -35.34 -41.29
C ASP A 587 17.74 -36.35 -40.57
N GLY A 588 17.22 -37.05 -39.54
CA GLY A 588 17.97 -37.99 -38.72
C GLY A 588 19.08 -37.36 -37.88
N GLY A 589 19.03 -36.05 -37.62
CA GLY A 589 20.03 -35.28 -36.88
C GLY A 589 21.20 -34.76 -37.73
N GLY A 590 21.13 -34.86 -39.06
CA GLY A 590 22.21 -34.51 -39.99
C GLY A 590 22.59 -33.03 -40.01
N THR A 591 21.62 -32.11 -39.90
CA THR A 591 21.86 -30.65 -40.03
C THR A 591 22.49 -30.05 -38.76
N LEU A 592 22.28 -30.66 -37.59
CA LEU A 592 22.83 -30.22 -36.30
C LEU A 592 24.24 -30.77 -35.99
N ALA A 593 24.82 -31.59 -36.88
CA ALA A 593 26.24 -31.92 -36.84
C ALA A 593 27.14 -30.78 -37.35
N ALA A 594 26.61 -29.89 -38.20
CA ALA A 594 27.32 -28.72 -38.75
C ALA A 594 27.17 -27.45 -37.89
N LEU A 595 26.12 -27.38 -37.07
CA LEU A 595 25.82 -26.28 -36.15
C LEU A 595 26.22 -26.67 -34.72
N ALA A 596 27.52 -26.86 -34.48
CA ALA A 596 28.01 -26.79 -33.10
C ALA A 596 27.61 -25.40 -32.57
N PRO A 597 26.91 -25.29 -31.42
CA PRO A 597 26.46 -24.00 -30.95
C PRO A 597 27.69 -23.15 -30.71
N THR A 598 27.83 -22.10 -31.50
CA THR A 598 28.65 -20.93 -31.17
C THR A 598 28.01 -20.17 -30.00
N LEU A 599 27.46 -20.87 -29.01
CA LEU A 599 27.31 -20.35 -27.67
C LEU A 599 28.70 -20.44 -27.06
N VAL A 600 29.50 -19.43 -27.39
CA VAL A 600 30.69 -19.07 -26.63
C VAL A 600 30.21 -18.88 -25.18
N LEU A 601 30.30 -19.94 -24.37
CA LEU A 601 30.62 -19.77 -22.96
C LEU A 601 31.94 -19.01 -23.00
N GLY A 602 31.86 -17.69 -22.82
CA GLY A 602 33.02 -16.82 -22.93
C GLY A 602 34.20 -17.43 -22.17
N PRO A 603 35.42 -17.44 -22.76
CA PRO A 603 36.60 -17.66 -21.93
C PRO A 603 36.52 -16.65 -20.79
N GLY A 604 36.84 -17.09 -19.58
CA GLY A 604 36.74 -16.26 -18.38
C GLY A 604 37.18 -14.82 -18.62
N PHE A 605 36.49 -13.84 -18.05
CA PHE A 605 36.79 -12.43 -18.29
C PHE A 605 38.28 -12.17 -17.97
N GLN A 606 39.01 -11.70 -18.97
CA GLN A 606 40.41 -11.30 -18.80
C GLN A 606 40.46 -9.80 -18.49
N PHE A 607 41.30 -9.42 -17.55
CA PHE A 607 41.56 -8.04 -17.15
C PHE A 607 43.02 -7.92 -16.68
N PRO A 608 43.59 -6.69 -16.63
CA PRO A 608 44.97 -6.52 -16.17
C PRO A 608 45.13 -7.10 -14.76
N ALA A 609 46.09 -8.00 -14.60
CA ALA A 609 46.44 -8.56 -13.30
C ALA A 609 46.80 -7.42 -12.33
N ARG A 610 46.33 -7.52 -11.09
CA ARG A 610 46.61 -6.53 -10.04
C ARG A 610 47.18 -7.22 -8.81
N GLU A 611 48.24 -6.65 -8.26
CA GLU A 611 48.74 -7.03 -6.93
C GLU A 611 47.75 -6.55 -5.87
N VAL A 612 46.95 -7.47 -5.35
CA VAL A 612 45.91 -7.22 -4.35
C VAL A 612 45.97 -8.32 -3.29
N GLU A 613 46.09 -7.91 -2.02
CA GLU A 613 46.12 -8.83 -0.87
C GLU A 613 44.77 -8.83 -0.13
N ALA A 614 44.36 -10.02 0.32
CA ALA A 614 43.22 -10.17 1.21
C ALA A 614 43.70 -10.07 2.66
N GLY A 615 43.18 -9.10 3.42
CA GLY A 615 43.55 -8.94 4.83
C GLY A 615 43.22 -10.17 5.69
N SER A 616 43.84 -10.30 6.86
CA SER A 616 43.70 -11.47 7.76
C SER A 616 42.26 -11.81 8.19
N GLY A 617 41.32 -10.86 8.10
CA GLY A 617 39.89 -11.04 8.37
C GLY A 617 38.99 -11.21 7.12
N ALA A 618 39.56 -11.41 5.93
CA ALA A 618 38.80 -11.47 4.67
C ALA A 618 37.90 -12.71 4.59
N SER A 619 36.66 -12.50 4.13
CA SER A 619 35.68 -13.55 3.85
C SER A 619 36.12 -14.46 2.69
N PRO A 620 35.56 -15.67 2.59
CA PRO A 620 35.86 -16.59 1.48
C PRO A 620 35.61 -15.96 0.08
N ALA A 621 34.59 -15.11 -0.05
CA ALA A 621 34.32 -14.37 -1.28
C ALA A 621 35.43 -13.37 -1.64
N GLU A 622 35.96 -12.65 -0.65
CA GLU A 622 37.02 -11.65 -0.83
C GLU A 622 38.36 -12.31 -1.20
N ARG A 623 38.67 -13.47 -0.63
CA ARG A 623 39.90 -14.21 -0.96
C ARG A 623 39.87 -14.72 -2.41
N LEU A 624 38.75 -15.32 -2.83
CA LEU A 624 38.57 -15.83 -4.18
C LEU A 624 38.56 -14.70 -5.23
N ALA A 625 37.96 -13.55 -4.89
CA ALA A 625 38.00 -12.37 -5.74
C ALA A 625 39.43 -11.79 -5.87
N ALA A 626 40.20 -11.74 -4.77
CA ALA A 626 41.60 -11.31 -4.80
C ALA A 626 42.49 -12.25 -5.64
N GLU A 627 42.24 -13.55 -5.57
CA GLU A 627 42.93 -14.55 -6.40
C GLU A 627 42.66 -14.35 -7.89
N CYS A 628 41.40 -14.18 -8.28
CA CYS A 628 41.02 -13.89 -9.67
C CYS A 628 41.64 -12.56 -10.16
N LEU A 629 41.77 -11.58 -9.27
CA LEU A 629 42.39 -10.29 -9.57
C LEU A 629 43.90 -10.39 -9.84
N ARG A 630 44.60 -11.24 -9.08
CA ARG A 630 46.02 -11.53 -9.30
C ARG A 630 46.26 -12.31 -10.58
N SER A 631 45.38 -13.26 -10.92
CA SER A 631 45.50 -14.04 -12.15
C SER A 631 45.11 -13.28 -13.41
N GLY A 632 44.54 -12.08 -13.30
CA GLY A 632 44.05 -11.30 -14.43
C GLY A 632 42.94 -11.99 -15.23
N THR A 633 42.35 -13.04 -14.67
CA THR A 633 41.40 -13.93 -15.36
C THR A 633 40.40 -14.49 -14.37
N ILE A 634 39.11 -14.46 -14.70
CA ILE A 634 38.06 -15.07 -13.88
C ILE A 634 37.22 -16.04 -14.71
N SER A 635 37.30 -17.33 -14.39
CA SER A 635 36.45 -18.35 -15.02
C SER A 635 34.99 -18.20 -14.63
N HIS A 636 34.09 -18.72 -15.46
CA HIS A 636 32.65 -18.73 -15.18
C HIS A 636 32.33 -19.45 -13.85
N GLY A 637 33.03 -20.56 -13.56
CA GLY A 637 32.87 -21.30 -12.29
C GLY A 637 33.32 -20.50 -11.06
N GLN A 638 34.41 -19.74 -11.16
CA GLN A 638 34.87 -18.86 -10.08
C GLN A 638 33.90 -17.69 -9.85
N LEU A 639 33.30 -17.15 -10.91
CA LEU A 639 32.32 -16.06 -10.83
C LEU A 639 31.02 -16.54 -10.14
N LEU A 640 30.58 -17.77 -10.45
CA LEU A 640 29.48 -18.43 -9.74
C LEU A 640 29.80 -18.63 -8.26
N ARG A 641 31.00 -19.13 -7.96
CA ARG A 641 31.44 -19.37 -6.59
C ARG A 641 31.55 -18.10 -5.74
N ILE A 642 32.02 -16.98 -6.31
CA ILE A 642 32.03 -15.67 -5.62
C ILE A 642 30.59 -15.22 -5.33
N SER A 643 29.65 -15.42 -6.27
CA SER A 643 28.24 -15.04 -6.07
C SER A 643 27.54 -15.89 -5.00
N GLU A 644 27.91 -17.15 -4.82
CA GLU A 644 27.38 -18.04 -3.76
C GLU A 644 27.85 -17.62 -2.37
N LEU A 645 29.05 -17.05 -2.26
CA LEU A 645 29.69 -16.71 -0.99
C LEU A 645 29.28 -15.32 -0.45
N LEU A 646 28.45 -14.56 -1.17
CA LEU A 646 27.97 -13.23 -0.75
C LEU A 646 26.67 -13.30 0.07
N PRO A 647 26.53 -12.56 1.18
CA PRO A 647 25.32 -12.53 2.01
C PRO A 647 24.12 -11.82 1.34
N ASP A 648 22.90 -12.20 1.75
CA ASP A 648 21.64 -11.82 1.07
C ASP A 648 21.25 -10.32 1.17
N GLU A 649 21.78 -9.56 2.14
CA GLU A 649 21.41 -8.14 2.34
C GLU A 649 22.10 -7.15 1.38
N ASP A 650 23.13 -7.57 0.65
CA ASP A 650 23.84 -6.71 -0.32
C ASP A 650 23.16 -6.71 -1.70
N ARG A 651 21.93 -7.24 -1.78
CA ARG A 651 21.10 -7.35 -2.99
C ARG A 651 20.53 -5.99 -3.43
N VAL A 652 21.32 -5.30 -4.26
CA VAL A 652 20.90 -4.43 -5.39
C VAL A 652 20.17 -3.11 -5.07
N ARG A 653 20.93 -2.00 -5.11
CA ARG A 653 20.43 -0.71 -5.64
C ARG A 653 20.91 -0.55 -7.08
N GLN A 654 19.97 -0.39 -8.01
CA GLN A 654 20.24 0.27 -9.29
C GLN A 654 20.37 1.78 -9.04
N THR A 655 21.53 2.24 -8.57
CA THR A 655 21.84 3.68 -8.56
C THR A 655 22.74 4.01 -9.74
N SER A 656 22.26 4.92 -10.58
CA SER A 656 22.81 5.39 -11.85
C SER A 656 24.08 6.24 -11.76
N LYS A 657 24.83 6.21 -10.65
CA LYS A 657 26.09 6.96 -10.57
C LYS A 657 27.26 6.06 -10.93
N VAL A 658 27.82 6.30 -12.12
CA VAL A 658 29.22 5.98 -12.41
C VAL A 658 30.04 6.79 -11.41
N ILE A 659 30.75 6.11 -10.51
CA ILE A 659 31.92 6.69 -9.84
C ILE A 659 33.08 6.33 -10.76
N GLU A 660 33.73 7.34 -11.32
CA GLU A 660 34.93 7.19 -12.13
C GLU A 660 35.94 6.25 -11.43
N GLY A 661 36.38 5.20 -12.12
CA GLY A 661 37.43 4.28 -11.64
C GLY A 661 36.99 2.92 -11.05
N GLN A 662 35.69 2.64 -10.84
CA GLN A 662 35.24 1.34 -10.31
C GLN A 662 34.80 0.36 -11.41
N ARG A 663 35.44 -0.83 -11.49
CA ARG A 663 34.90 -2.01 -12.21
C ARG A 663 34.37 -3.01 -11.18
N SER A 664 33.07 -3.25 -11.17
CA SER A 664 32.38 -4.22 -10.28
C SER A 664 32.29 -5.57 -10.98
N PHE A 665 32.70 -6.67 -10.33
CA PHE A 665 32.61 -8.04 -10.89
C PHE A 665 31.26 -8.70 -10.60
N THR A 666 30.64 -8.37 -9.47
CA THR A 666 29.26 -8.72 -9.06
C THR A 666 28.68 -7.56 -8.25
N ALA A 667 27.37 -7.53 -7.98
CA ALA A 667 26.69 -6.39 -7.35
C ALA A 667 27.03 -6.16 -5.85
N GLY A 668 27.90 -6.97 -5.24
CA GLY A 668 28.25 -6.92 -3.81
C GLY A 668 29.75 -6.80 -3.47
N ALA A 669 30.66 -7.11 -4.40
CA ALA A 669 32.12 -7.02 -4.19
C ALA A 669 32.74 -5.88 -5.02
N PHE A 670 33.66 -5.11 -4.43
CA PHE A 670 34.34 -3.99 -5.12
C PHE A 670 35.86 -4.07 -5.00
N VAL A 671 36.54 -3.37 -5.92
CA VAL A 671 37.99 -3.10 -5.89
C VAL A 671 38.20 -1.59 -5.83
N HIS A 672 38.93 -1.13 -4.82
CA HIS A 672 39.41 0.25 -4.73
C HIS A 672 40.91 0.19 -4.48
N SER A 673 41.69 0.85 -5.35
CA SER A 673 43.17 0.82 -5.34
C SER A 673 43.75 -0.61 -5.26
N ASP A 674 44.15 -1.01 -4.06
CA ASP A 674 44.94 -2.17 -3.64
C ASP A 674 44.13 -3.14 -2.74
N LYS A 675 42.81 -2.96 -2.61
CA LYS A 675 41.96 -3.73 -1.67
C LYS A 675 40.70 -4.30 -2.31
N VAL A 676 40.32 -5.50 -1.89
CA VAL A 676 39.02 -6.15 -2.17
C VAL A 676 38.12 -6.04 -0.95
N GLY A 677 36.84 -5.71 -1.14
CA GLY A 677 35.88 -5.68 -0.04
C GLY A 677 34.43 -5.97 -0.45
N ILE A 678 33.61 -6.39 0.51
CA ILE A 678 32.14 -6.50 0.38
C ILE A 678 31.47 -5.19 0.83
N ARG A 679 30.50 -4.69 0.05
CA ARG A 679 29.74 -3.46 0.38
C ARG A 679 28.81 -3.66 1.57
N ARG A 680 29.30 -3.49 2.80
CA ARG A 680 28.43 -3.46 3.99
C ARG A 680 27.74 -2.10 4.17
N LYS A 681 26.46 -2.12 4.52
CA LYS A 681 25.67 -0.94 4.90
C LYS A 681 26.25 -0.33 6.18
N ARG A 682 27.10 0.72 6.09
CA ARG A 682 27.25 1.66 7.21
C ARG A 682 25.92 2.40 7.35
N LYS A 683 25.15 2.09 8.40
CA LYS A 683 24.29 3.09 9.04
C LYS A 683 25.21 4.29 9.33
N ARG A 684 24.75 5.50 9.03
CA ARG A 684 25.44 6.69 9.53
C ARG A 684 25.31 6.66 11.05
N ASP A 685 26.30 6.07 11.69
CA ASP A 685 26.78 6.54 12.98
C ASP A 685 27.46 7.88 12.68
N HIS A 686 26.97 8.96 13.27
CA HIS A 686 27.73 10.20 13.45
C HIS A 686 27.99 10.36 14.94
N CYS A 687 29.03 9.68 15.40
CA CYS A 687 30.09 10.29 16.21
C CYS A 687 31.00 10.99 15.18
N GLU A 688 31.45 12.24 15.27
CA GLU A 688 31.85 13.09 16.38
C GLU A 688 31.70 14.56 15.96
N THR A 689 31.37 15.47 16.87
CA THR A 689 32.28 16.51 17.40
C THR A 689 31.49 17.55 18.17
N THR A 690 31.72 17.57 19.48
CA THR A 690 31.43 18.67 20.38
C THR A 690 31.98 19.99 19.84
N THR A 691 31.10 20.94 19.55
CA THR A 691 31.40 22.37 19.71
C THR A 691 30.21 23.03 20.39
N ALA A 692 30.51 23.78 21.45
CA ALA A 692 29.58 24.46 22.32
C ALA A 692 29.11 25.81 21.74
N GLY A 693 27.92 26.27 22.18
CA GLY A 693 27.31 27.57 21.90
C GLY A 693 26.28 27.49 20.77
N ASP A 694 25.00 27.84 20.90
CA ASP A 694 24.35 28.81 21.79
C ASP A 694 22.90 28.40 22.08
N ALA A 695 22.38 28.89 23.21
CA ALA A 695 21.08 28.52 23.78
C ALA A 695 19.87 29.07 23.00
N GLY A 696 18.80 28.28 22.90
CA GLY A 696 17.47 28.78 22.53
C GLY A 696 16.45 27.69 22.18
N ASP A 697 15.55 27.38 23.13
CA ASP A 697 14.24 26.70 23.00
C ASP A 697 14.20 25.15 23.02
N ASP A 698 14.14 24.59 24.24
CA ASP A 698 14.01 23.15 24.53
C ASP A 698 12.57 22.66 24.38
N GLY A 699 12.18 22.29 23.17
CA GLY A 699 11.12 21.32 22.90
C GLY A 699 11.75 19.97 22.53
N LYS A 700 12.17 19.14 23.48
CA LYS A 700 12.65 17.79 23.18
C LYS A 700 11.50 16.97 22.60
N GLU A 701 11.49 16.74 21.29
CA GLU A 701 10.66 15.70 20.68
C GLU A 701 11.00 14.36 21.36
N ILE A 702 10.02 13.77 22.04
CA ILE A 702 10.17 12.46 22.68
C ILE A 702 10.14 11.41 21.56
N GLU A 703 11.32 10.95 21.13
CA GLU A 703 11.44 9.89 20.13
C GLU A 703 11.05 8.50 20.69
N ASP A 704 10.41 7.68 19.84
CA ASP A 704 10.04 6.31 20.18
C ASP A 704 11.30 5.43 20.32
N LEU A 705 11.42 4.70 21.45
CA LEU A 705 12.53 3.75 21.65
C LEU A 705 12.65 2.71 20.51
N PRO A 706 13.85 2.36 20.03
CA PRO A 706 14.02 1.25 19.10
C PRO A 706 13.74 -0.10 19.78
N TYR A 707 13.38 -1.13 19.01
CA TYR A 707 12.99 -2.44 19.57
C TYR A 707 14.09 -3.11 20.40
N SER A 708 15.37 -2.86 20.07
CA SER A 708 16.52 -3.39 20.81
C SER A 708 16.65 -2.82 22.22
N GLU A 709 16.00 -1.70 22.50
CA GLU A 709 15.98 -1.04 23.82
C GLU A 709 14.72 -1.36 24.63
N LEU A 710 13.74 -2.07 24.04
CA LEU A 710 12.56 -2.53 24.76
C LEU A 710 12.93 -3.68 25.68
N LYS A 711 12.61 -3.54 26.98
CA LYS A 711 12.82 -4.57 28.01
C LYS A 711 11.72 -5.64 27.97
N SER A 712 11.55 -6.27 26.81
CA SER A 712 10.54 -7.33 26.58
C SER A 712 11.00 -8.72 27.03
N GLY A 713 12.30 -8.92 27.20
CA GLY A 713 12.89 -10.25 27.44
C GLY A 713 12.80 -11.19 26.23
N CYS A 714 12.41 -10.67 25.06
CA CYS A 714 12.25 -11.44 23.83
C CYS A 714 13.41 -11.21 22.86
N GLU A 715 13.69 -12.21 22.03
CA GLU A 715 14.75 -12.16 21.01
C GLU A 715 14.21 -11.66 19.66
N GLY A 716 14.96 -10.76 19.02
CA GLY A 716 14.64 -10.23 17.69
C GLY A 716 13.55 -9.15 17.68
N PRO A 717 13.07 -8.73 16.50
CA PRO A 717 12.00 -7.76 16.38
C PRO A 717 10.61 -8.37 16.65
N PRO A 718 9.62 -7.56 17.09
CA PRO A 718 8.24 -8.00 17.20
C PRO A 718 7.65 -8.40 15.84
N LEU A 719 6.52 -9.12 15.87
CA LEU A 719 5.73 -9.45 14.69
C LEU A 719 5.28 -8.18 13.96
N VAL A 720 4.95 -8.34 12.68
CA VAL A 720 4.41 -7.28 11.83
C VAL A 720 3.00 -7.66 11.43
N GLY A 721 2.05 -6.77 11.72
CA GLY A 721 0.66 -6.86 11.29
C GLY A 721 0.53 -6.34 9.85
N GLU A 722 -0.17 -7.09 9.00
CA GLU A 722 -0.45 -6.68 7.63
C GLU A 722 -1.90 -7.04 7.27
N PHE A 723 -2.71 -6.04 6.94
CA PHE A 723 -4.09 -6.19 6.49
C PHE A 723 -4.50 -5.01 5.61
N ALA A 724 -5.29 -5.28 4.56
CA ALA A 724 -5.73 -4.29 3.56
C ALA A 724 -4.61 -3.38 2.98
N GLY A 725 -3.38 -3.89 2.85
CA GLY A 725 -2.24 -3.14 2.30
C GLY A 725 -1.55 -2.18 3.27
N ALA A 726 -2.01 -2.10 4.52
CA ALA A 726 -1.31 -1.41 5.59
C ALA A 726 -0.44 -2.38 6.38
N THR A 727 0.80 -1.97 6.67
CA THR A 727 1.79 -2.76 7.40
C THR A 727 2.31 -1.95 8.58
N ASP A 728 2.27 -2.53 9.78
CA ASP A 728 2.72 -1.88 11.02
C ASP A 728 3.21 -2.91 12.05
N GLU A 729 3.91 -2.45 13.08
CA GLU A 729 4.37 -3.30 14.17
C GLU A 729 3.19 -3.86 14.97
N PHE A 730 3.22 -5.17 15.27
CA PHE A 730 2.14 -5.86 15.97
C PHE A 730 1.88 -5.27 17.36
N VAL A 731 0.60 -5.09 17.71
CA VAL A 731 0.17 -4.59 19.02
C VAL A 731 -0.77 -5.60 19.66
N ASP A 732 -0.55 -6.03 20.90
CA ASP A 732 -1.47 -6.93 21.61
C ASP A 732 -2.41 -6.20 22.59
N GLY A 733 -2.23 -4.90 22.77
CA GLY A 733 -2.97 -4.08 23.75
C GLY A 733 -2.37 -4.12 25.16
N PHE A 734 -1.28 -4.86 25.39
CA PHE A 734 -0.59 -4.93 26.68
C PHE A 734 0.70 -4.10 26.74
N GLY A 735 0.92 -3.22 25.76
CA GLY A 735 2.04 -2.29 25.70
C GLY A 735 3.27 -2.83 24.96
N ARG A 736 4.20 -1.93 24.61
CA ARG A 736 5.33 -2.21 23.72
C ARG A 736 6.30 -3.28 24.24
N CYS A 737 6.52 -3.32 25.55
CA CYS A 737 7.36 -4.33 26.20
C CYS A 737 6.66 -5.70 26.36
N SER A 738 5.42 -5.86 25.88
CA SER A 738 4.71 -7.14 26.01
C SER A 738 5.32 -8.24 25.13
N PRO A 739 5.61 -9.43 25.70
CA PRO A 739 6.14 -10.55 24.93
C PRO A 739 5.11 -11.14 23.94
N GLY A 740 3.82 -10.84 24.09
CA GLY A 740 2.75 -11.29 23.19
C GLY A 740 2.92 -10.81 21.74
N ARG A 741 3.72 -9.76 21.55
CA ARG A 741 4.06 -9.17 20.25
C ARG A 741 5.10 -9.96 19.48
N TRP A 742 5.79 -10.92 20.10
CA TRP A 742 6.79 -11.78 19.47
C TRP A 742 6.23 -13.16 19.15
N LYS A 743 6.89 -13.86 18.22
CA LYS A 743 6.66 -15.29 17.99
C LYS A 743 6.88 -16.07 19.28
N PRO A 744 6.09 -17.11 19.58
CA PRO A 744 6.23 -17.89 20.82
C PRO A 744 7.67 -18.35 21.09
N ILE A 745 8.38 -18.87 20.10
CA ILE A 745 9.77 -19.35 20.24
C ILE A 745 10.81 -18.29 20.65
N CYS A 746 10.50 -17.01 20.45
CA CYS A 746 11.37 -15.87 20.77
C CYS A 746 11.14 -15.33 22.18
N ARG A 747 10.08 -15.79 22.88
CA ARG A 747 9.69 -15.25 24.19
C ARG A 747 10.60 -15.79 25.31
N GLY A 748 10.95 -14.93 26.26
CA GLY A 748 11.74 -15.27 27.44
C GLY A 748 13.21 -15.58 27.19
N ARG A 749 13.73 -15.34 25.97
CA ARG A 749 15.12 -15.65 25.57
C ARG A 749 16.18 -14.78 26.24
N HIS A 750 15.81 -13.59 26.71
CA HIS A 750 16.71 -12.64 27.37
C HIS A 750 16.34 -12.38 28.83
N MET A 751 15.44 -13.18 29.41
CA MET A 751 15.16 -13.14 30.84
C MET A 751 16.33 -13.75 31.63
N SER A 752 16.59 -13.26 32.85
CA SER A 752 17.59 -13.90 33.69
C SER A 752 17.23 -15.35 34.04
N PRO A 753 18.22 -16.18 34.44
CA PRO A 753 17.96 -17.54 34.92
C PRO A 753 16.97 -17.58 36.10
N ALA A 754 17.04 -16.59 37.00
CA ALA A 754 16.13 -16.48 38.14
C ALA A 754 14.69 -16.19 37.69
N ALA A 755 14.51 -15.22 36.78
CA ALA A 755 13.21 -14.89 36.21
C ALA A 755 12.59 -16.08 35.45
N THR A 756 13.40 -16.78 34.65
CA THR A 756 13.00 -17.96 33.88
C THR A 756 12.59 -19.11 34.80
N SER A 757 13.39 -19.38 35.85
CA SER A 757 13.09 -20.40 36.85
C SER A 757 11.78 -20.12 37.59
N PHE A 758 11.57 -18.87 38.03
CA PHE A 758 10.33 -18.45 38.68
C PHE A 758 9.12 -18.62 37.74
N ALA A 759 9.22 -18.15 36.49
CA ALA A 759 8.17 -18.28 35.49
C ALA A 759 7.78 -19.76 35.28
N GLN A 760 8.76 -20.65 35.17
CA GLN A 760 8.54 -22.07 35.00
C GLN A 760 7.85 -22.70 36.22
N GLN A 761 8.30 -22.39 37.43
CA GLN A 761 7.68 -22.89 38.66
C GLN A 761 6.21 -22.45 38.79
N LEU A 762 5.91 -21.18 38.49
CA LEU A 762 4.54 -20.68 38.54
C LEU A 762 3.69 -21.31 37.43
N LYS A 763 4.23 -21.45 36.23
CA LYS A 763 3.58 -22.15 35.11
C LYS A 763 3.23 -23.59 35.48
N ASP A 764 4.13 -24.32 36.13
CA ASP A 764 3.91 -25.72 36.52
C ASP A 764 2.80 -25.85 37.59
N ARG A 765 2.74 -24.92 38.56
CA ARG A 765 1.63 -24.86 39.53
C ARG A 765 0.30 -24.55 38.87
N VAL A 766 0.26 -23.59 37.94
CA VAL A 766 -0.95 -23.26 37.19
C VAL A 766 -1.38 -24.43 36.30
N ARG A 767 -0.43 -25.10 35.64
CA ARG A 767 -0.68 -26.32 34.86
C ARG A 767 -1.32 -27.39 35.73
N LYS A 768 -0.75 -27.68 36.89
CA LYS A 768 -1.29 -28.65 37.85
C LYS A 768 -2.71 -28.26 38.29
N PHE A 769 -2.91 -27.02 38.69
CA PHE A 769 -4.21 -26.48 39.07
C PHE A 769 -5.27 -26.67 37.97
N VAL A 770 -4.95 -26.33 36.72
CA VAL A 770 -5.86 -26.48 35.59
C VAL A 770 -6.23 -27.94 35.36
N LEU A 771 -5.27 -28.86 35.40
CA LEU A 771 -5.51 -30.29 35.20
C LEU A 771 -6.35 -30.91 36.34
N GLU A 772 -6.21 -30.40 37.57
CA GLU A 772 -6.99 -30.87 38.72
C GLU A 772 -8.42 -30.32 38.74
N ASN A 773 -8.63 -29.09 38.24
CA ASN A 773 -9.91 -28.39 38.35
C ASN A 773 -10.73 -28.39 37.04
N VAL A 774 -10.13 -28.79 35.92
CA VAL A 774 -10.80 -28.88 34.61
C VAL A 774 -10.55 -30.28 34.00
N PRO A 775 -11.37 -31.29 34.38
CA PRO A 775 -11.13 -32.68 34.01
C PRO A 775 -11.12 -32.95 32.49
N ASP A 776 -11.97 -32.24 31.75
CA ASP A 776 -12.01 -32.29 30.28
C ASP A 776 -11.86 -30.87 29.70
N LEU A 777 -10.61 -30.53 29.38
CA LEU A 777 -10.25 -29.21 28.86
C LEU A 777 -10.97 -28.89 27.55
N ALA A 778 -11.15 -29.87 26.66
CA ALA A 778 -11.79 -29.64 25.38
C ALA A 778 -13.28 -29.35 25.58
N LYS A 779 -14.00 -30.21 26.31
CA LYS A 779 -15.42 -30.04 26.61
C LYS A 779 -15.69 -28.75 27.37
N ALA A 780 -14.86 -28.41 28.36
CA ALA A 780 -14.96 -27.16 29.10
C ALA A 780 -14.75 -25.95 28.16
N THR A 781 -13.77 -26.02 27.26
CA THR A 781 -13.52 -24.95 26.27
C THR A 781 -14.70 -24.77 25.31
N PHE A 782 -15.29 -25.85 24.79
CA PHE A 782 -16.47 -25.75 23.93
C PHE A 782 -17.70 -25.20 24.67
N ARG A 783 -17.89 -25.58 25.94
CA ARG A 783 -18.96 -25.01 26.78
C ARG A 783 -18.78 -23.51 26.98
N LEU A 784 -17.54 -23.06 27.20
CA LEU A 784 -17.21 -21.64 27.32
C LEU A 784 -17.39 -20.89 25.98
N ALA A 785 -16.91 -21.48 24.87
CA ALA A 785 -17.00 -20.92 23.53
C ALA A 785 -18.44 -20.76 23.02
N THR A 786 -19.35 -21.64 23.46
CA THR A 786 -20.76 -21.59 23.07
C THR A 786 -21.63 -20.72 23.99
N GLY A 787 -21.02 -20.03 24.97
CA GLY A 787 -21.75 -19.17 25.91
C GLY A 787 -22.58 -19.91 26.96
N HIS A 788 -22.40 -21.23 27.11
CA HIS A 788 -23.12 -22.06 28.08
C HIS A 788 -22.37 -22.19 29.43
N TRP A 789 -21.56 -21.18 29.76
CA TRP A 789 -20.84 -21.11 31.04
C TRP A 789 -21.62 -20.24 32.03
N ASN A 790 -21.89 -20.79 33.21
CA ASN A 790 -22.59 -20.12 34.29
C ASN A 790 -21.72 -20.19 35.54
N GLY A 791 -21.50 -19.06 36.20
CA GLY A 791 -20.64 -18.99 37.38
C GLY A 791 -19.16 -18.74 37.04
N PRO A 792 -18.32 -18.63 38.07
CA PRO A 792 -16.92 -18.30 37.90
C PRO A 792 -16.18 -19.37 37.07
N LEU A 793 -15.10 -18.98 36.40
CA LEU A 793 -14.30 -19.91 35.58
C LEU A 793 -13.68 -21.05 36.40
N PHE A 794 -13.41 -20.78 37.67
CA PHE A 794 -12.87 -21.74 38.64
C PHE A 794 -13.58 -21.55 39.98
N ALA A 795 -13.66 -22.60 40.80
CA ALA A 795 -14.20 -22.51 42.14
C ALA A 795 -13.39 -21.49 42.98
N PRO A 796 -14.04 -20.57 43.72
CA PRO A 796 -13.36 -19.57 44.53
C PRO A 796 -12.33 -20.18 45.49
N GLU A 797 -12.68 -21.28 46.16
CA GLU A 797 -11.83 -21.95 47.15
C GLU A 797 -10.58 -22.55 46.50
N ALA A 798 -10.72 -23.10 45.29
CA ALA A 798 -9.60 -23.62 44.53
C ALA A 798 -8.68 -22.50 44.05
N MET A 799 -9.27 -21.38 43.61
CA MET A 799 -8.51 -20.19 43.18
C MET A 799 -7.76 -19.56 44.37
N ASP A 800 -8.37 -19.49 45.54
CA ASP A 800 -7.73 -18.97 46.76
C ASP A 800 -6.56 -19.84 47.20
N LYS A 801 -6.67 -21.17 47.05
CA LYS A 801 -5.53 -22.07 47.26
C LYS A 801 -4.38 -21.81 46.27
N LEU A 802 -4.69 -21.60 44.99
CA LEU A 802 -3.66 -21.25 43.99
C LEU A 802 -3.01 -19.89 44.28
N ARG A 803 -3.79 -18.92 44.78
CA ARG A 803 -3.29 -17.61 45.22
C ARG A 803 -2.35 -17.77 46.40
N GLU A 804 -2.71 -18.56 47.39
CA GLU A 804 -1.87 -18.83 48.56
C GLU A 804 -0.53 -19.47 48.15
N ASP A 805 -0.58 -20.46 47.27
CA ASP A 805 0.62 -21.06 46.66
C ASP A 805 1.49 -20.02 45.95
N TRP A 806 0.88 -19.12 45.16
CA TRP A 806 1.58 -18.04 44.48
C TRP A 806 2.19 -17.05 45.47
N PHE A 807 1.48 -16.64 46.53
CA PHE A 807 2.00 -15.72 47.55
C PHE A 807 3.20 -16.30 48.28
N CYS A 808 3.19 -17.59 48.58
CA CYS A 808 4.30 -18.26 49.24
C CYS A 808 5.58 -18.35 48.39
N MET A 809 5.46 -18.17 47.07
CA MET A 809 6.63 -18.06 46.17
C MET A 809 7.27 -16.67 46.16
N LEU A 810 6.59 -15.66 46.70
CA LEU A 810 7.03 -14.26 46.60
C LEU A 810 7.92 -13.85 47.77
N PRO A 811 8.84 -12.88 47.58
CA PRO A 811 9.76 -12.42 48.61
C PRO A 811 9.09 -11.95 49.90
N ASP A 812 7.92 -11.32 49.79
CA ASP A 812 7.09 -10.89 50.92
C ASP A 812 5.66 -11.41 50.75
N PRO A 813 5.39 -12.66 51.22
CA PRO A 813 4.08 -13.28 51.12
C PRO A 813 3.01 -12.52 51.90
N ALA A 814 3.37 -11.92 53.05
CA ALA A 814 2.40 -11.22 53.91
C ALA A 814 1.85 -10.00 53.18
N ARG A 815 2.73 -9.21 52.56
CA ARG A 815 2.34 -8.07 51.72
C ARG A 815 1.66 -8.51 50.43
N ALA A 816 2.04 -9.65 49.84
CA ALA A 816 1.38 -10.18 48.64
C ALA A 816 -0.11 -10.52 48.86
N ARG A 817 -0.48 -10.95 50.07
CA ARG A 817 -1.88 -11.26 50.45
C ARG A 817 -2.77 -10.03 50.58
N GLU A 818 -2.19 -8.84 50.70
CA GLU A 818 -2.94 -7.59 50.86
C GLU A 818 -3.78 -7.30 49.62
N LEU A 819 -5.10 -7.37 49.76
CA LEU A 819 -6.05 -6.90 48.75
C LEU A 819 -6.38 -5.44 49.02
N ILE A 820 -6.02 -4.55 48.09
CA ILE A 820 -6.31 -3.11 48.23
C ILE A 820 -7.83 -2.91 48.17
N PRO A 821 -8.44 -2.24 49.18
CA PRO A 821 -9.88 -2.02 49.20
C PRO A 821 -10.40 -1.42 47.89
N HIS A 822 -11.56 -1.89 47.44
CA HIS A 822 -12.25 -1.42 46.24
C HIS A 822 -11.53 -1.68 44.89
N GLN A 823 -10.40 -2.39 44.89
CA GLN A 823 -9.75 -2.89 43.68
C GLN A 823 -9.76 -4.42 43.66
N PRO A 824 -10.01 -5.05 42.50
CA PRO A 824 -10.10 -6.51 42.44
C PRO A 824 -8.73 -7.19 42.32
N PHE A 825 -7.67 -6.45 41.96
CA PHE A 825 -6.37 -7.00 41.62
C PHE A 825 -5.48 -7.17 42.85
N TYR A 826 -4.73 -8.29 42.90
CA TYR A 826 -3.69 -8.52 43.91
C TYR A 826 -2.42 -7.72 43.58
N LEU A 827 -2.52 -6.40 43.68
CA LEU A 827 -1.52 -5.45 43.20
C LEU A 827 -0.12 -5.71 43.78
N ARG A 828 -0.02 -5.96 45.10
CA ARG A 828 1.27 -6.24 45.75
C ARG A 828 1.92 -7.52 45.26
N ALA A 829 1.12 -8.58 45.06
CA ALA A 829 1.61 -9.84 44.50
C ALA A 829 2.06 -9.66 43.03
N MET A 830 1.31 -8.90 42.25
CA MET A 830 1.67 -8.54 40.87
C MET A 830 2.97 -7.74 40.82
N ALA A 831 3.15 -6.74 41.68
CA ALA A 831 4.36 -5.91 41.73
C ALA A 831 5.61 -6.75 42.01
N GLN A 832 5.56 -7.62 43.02
CA GLN A 832 6.65 -8.54 43.34
C GLN A 832 6.94 -9.51 42.19
N THR A 833 5.88 -10.07 41.59
CA THR A 833 6.02 -11.01 40.47
C THR A 833 6.63 -10.34 39.24
N LEU A 834 6.12 -9.18 38.84
CA LEU A 834 6.60 -8.44 37.67
C LEU A 834 8.03 -7.91 37.86
N LYS A 835 8.41 -7.59 39.10
CA LYS A 835 9.79 -7.28 39.45
C LYS A 835 10.72 -8.47 39.23
N ILE A 836 10.32 -9.68 39.66
CA ILE A 836 11.08 -10.92 39.41
C ILE A 836 11.12 -11.24 37.91
N LEU A 837 10.03 -11.03 37.19
CA LEU A 837 9.91 -11.26 35.74
C LEU A 837 10.47 -10.11 34.89
N GLU A 838 11.16 -9.15 35.52
CA GLU A 838 11.89 -8.06 34.87
C GLU A 838 11.01 -7.16 33.96
N ASP A 839 9.73 -6.98 34.31
CA ASP A 839 8.86 -6.05 33.57
C ASP A 839 9.24 -4.60 33.88
N PRO A 840 9.43 -3.73 32.87
CA PRO A 840 9.95 -2.39 33.10
C PRO A 840 8.96 -1.44 33.82
N ASP A 841 7.67 -1.78 33.88
CA ASP A 841 6.62 -0.89 34.39
C ASP A 841 6.11 -1.29 35.79
N TYR A 842 6.68 -2.29 36.47
CA TYR A 842 6.16 -2.79 37.75
C TYR A 842 6.00 -1.71 38.83
N ARG A 843 6.85 -0.67 38.78
CA ARG A 843 6.89 0.41 39.76
C ARG A 843 5.60 1.21 39.85
N ILE A 844 4.86 1.38 38.75
CA ILE A 844 3.58 2.11 38.77
C ILE A 844 2.52 1.46 39.67
N ILE A 845 2.73 0.20 40.05
CA ILE A 845 1.81 -0.50 40.94
C ILE A 845 1.89 0.07 42.35
N GLU A 846 3.09 0.30 42.89
CA GLU A 846 3.25 0.62 44.31
C GLU A 846 4.29 1.68 44.68
N GLU A 847 5.09 2.16 43.72
CA GLU A 847 6.10 3.18 43.98
C GLU A 847 5.60 4.57 43.57
N GLY A 848 5.87 5.57 44.41
CA GLY A 848 5.48 6.96 44.17
C GLY A 848 4.12 7.34 44.75
N LYS A 849 3.81 8.65 44.69
CA LYS A 849 2.55 9.21 45.20
C LYS A 849 1.34 8.71 44.41
N PHE A 850 1.42 8.78 43.08
CA PHE A 850 0.35 8.41 42.16
C PHE A 850 0.61 7.04 41.53
N CYS A 851 0.31 5.98 42.28
CA CYS A 851 0.48 4.58 41.87
C CYS A 851 -0.82 3.79 42.06
N PHE A 852 -0.95 2.59 41.50
CA PHE A 852 -2.21 1.84 41.57
C PHE A 852 -2.64 1.47 43.01
N VAL A 853 -1.69 1.26 43.94
CA VAL A 853 -1.98 1.02 45.36
C VAL A 853 -2.56 2.26 46.04
N ASN A 854 -1.94 3.43 45.85
CA ASN A 854 -2.35 4.69 46.51
C ASN A 854 -3.48 5.42 45.76
N GLY A 855 -3.74 5.01 44.52
CA GLY A 855 -4.58 5.69 43.55
C GLY A 855 -3.75 6.50 42.56
N VAL A 856 -4.14 6.46 41.28
CA VAL A 856 -3.47 7.18 40.19
C VAL A 856 -4.03 8.58 40.02
N GLU A 857 -3.27 9.47 39.39
CA GLU A 857 -3.76 10.83 39.14
C GLU A 857 -4.82 10.88 38.04
N VAL A 858 -5.65 11.94 38.01
CA VAL A 858 -6.61 12.15 36.92
C VAL A 858 -5.92 12.72 35.68
N GLY A 859 -4.78 13.41 35.85
CA GLY A 859 -4.00 14.04 34.77
C GLY A 859 -4.32 15.51 34.52
N HIS A 860 -5.17 16.14 35.34
CA HIS A 860 -5.52 17.56 35.23
C HIS A 860 -4.47 18.50 35.86
N THR A 861 -3.59 17.96 36.72
CA THR A 861 -2.53 18.72 37.40
C THR A 861 -1.17 18.62 36.73
N ALA A 862 -0.93 17.54 35.99
CA ALA A 862 0.33 17.25 35.32
C ALA A 862 0.10 16.33 34.11
N PRO A 863 0.94 16.42 33.06
CA PRO A 863 0.86 15.52 31.92
C PRO A 863 1.02 14.04 32.32
N LEU A 864 0.21 13.19 31.71
CA LEU A 864 0.33 11.74 31.84
C LEU A 864 1.40 11.21 30.86
N GLY A 865 2.39 10.51 31.41
CA GLY A 865 3.52 9.99 30.63
C GLY A 865 4.69 10.97 30.54
N PRO A 866 5.68 10.72 29.66
CA PRO A 866 5.75 9.59 28.74
C PRO A 866 6.14 8.28 29.43
N VAL A 867 5.69 7.14 28.91
CA VAL A 867 6.14 5.80 29.33
C VAL A 867 6.60 4.99 28.12
N PRO A 868 7.79 5.29 27.55
CA PRO A 868 8.22 4.78 26.24
C PRO A 868 8.37 3.25 26.15
N GLN A 869 8.56 2.56 27.29
CA GLN A 869 8.61 1.10 27.38
C GLN A 869 7.23 0.46 27.18
N VAL A 870 6.14 1.19 27.41
CA VAL A 870 4.76 0.69 27.35
C VAL A 870 3.99 1.31 26.19
N PHE A 871 4.17 2.60 25.94
CA PHE A 871 3.43 3.35 24.92
C PHE A 871 4.38 4.04 23.94
N ARG A 872 3.84 4.38 22.77
CA ARG A 872 4.52 5.26 21.80
C ARG A 872 4.16 6.71 22.06
N ALA A 873 4.98 7.63 21.58
CA ALA A 873 4.69 9.06 21.66
C ALA A 873 3.38 9.40 20.93
N ARG A 874 2.54 10.20 21.58
CA ARG A 874 1.33 10.75 20.99
C ARG A 874 1.71 11.80 19.94
N ARG A 875 1.08 11.73 18.75
CA ARG A 875 1.35 12.65 17.63
C ARG A 875 0.25 13.67 17.36
N LYS A 876 -0.92 13.49 17.98
CA LYS A 876 -2.11 14.34 17.79
C LYS A 876 -2.86 14.47 19.10
N ASP A 877 -3.09 15.71 19.50
CA ASP A 877 -3.91 16.01 20.67
C ASP A 877 -5.39 16.00 20.33
N GLN A 878 -6.19 15.60 21.33
CA GLN A 878 -7.63 15.69 21.26
C GLN A 878 -8.02 17.15 21.48
N LYS A 879 -8.84 17.70 20.58
CA LYS A 879 -9.48 19.00 20.83
C LYS A 879 -10.79 18.78 21.58
N TYR A 880 -10.97 19.54 22.66
CA TYR A 880 -12.18 19.54 23.48
C TYR A 880 -12.94 20.86 23.30
N ASP A 881 -14.18 20.90 23.79
CA ASP A 881 -15.07 22.07 23.75
C ASP A 881 -14.45 23.27 24.50
N GLU A 882 -14.59 24.47 23.94
CA GLU A 882 -14.08 25.75 24.47
C GLU A 882 -15.14 26.49 25.29
N SER A 883 -16.06 25.75 25.93
CA SER A 883 -17.09 26.31 26.82
C SER A 883 -16.51 27.23 27.91
N ASP A 884 -17.29 28.18 28.43
CA ASP A 884 -16.84 29.02 29.55
C ASP A 884 -16.60 28.19 30.81
N TRP A 885 -15.57 28.53 31.57
CA TRP A 885 -15.23 27.83 32.81
C TRP A 885 -16.31 27.99 33.89
N GLN A 886 -16.91 26.87 34.31
CA GLN A 886 -17.92 26.79 35.36
C GLN A 886 -17.70 25.52 36.21
N PRO A 887 -17.31 25.64 37.49
CA PRO A 887 -16.96 24.49 38.33
C PRO A 887 -18.17 23.70 38.84
N LEU A 888 -19.39 24.22 38.64
CA LEU A 888 -20.65 23.65 39.10
C LEU A 888 -21.61 23.65 37.91
N MET A 889 -21.81 22.48 37.32
CA MET A 889 -22.68 22.32 36.15
C MET A 889 -24.01 21.67 36.52
N ASP A 890 -25.06 22.16 35.89
CA ASP A 890 -26.39 21.55 35.95
C ASP A 890 -26.44 20.32 35.03
N ASN A 891 -27.24 19.33 35.41
CA ASN A 891 -27.44 18.14 34.60
C ASN A 891 -28.21 18.48 33.31
N TYR A 892 -27.92 17.74 32.24
CA TYR A 892 -28.61 17.90 30.95
C TYR A 892 -30.13 17.61 31.03
N ARG A 893 -30.54 16.79 32.00
CA ARG A 893 -31.95 16.46 32.29
C ARG A 893 -32.11 16.26 33.80
N ASP A 894 -33.03 17.03 34.41
CA ASP A 894 -33.30 17.03 35.86
C ASP A 894 -34.72 16.57 36.23
N GLY A 895 -35.37 15.78 35.36
CA GLY A 895 -36.69 15.21 35.63
C GLY A 895 -36.68 14.22 36.82
N PRO A 896 -37.78 14.08 37.58
CA PRO A 896 -37.85 13.19 38.74
C PRO A 896 -37.46 11.74 38.45
N GLU A 897 -37.83 11.22 37.27
CA GLU A 897 -37.49 9.86 36.84
C GLU A 897 -35.99 9.69 36.62
N VAL A 898 -35.34 10.67 35.97
CA VAL A 898 -33.89 10.66 35.72
C VAL A 898 -33.11 10.72 37.03
N ALA A 899 -33.55 11.57 37.96
CA ALA A 899 -32.95 11.68 39.29
C ALA A 899 -33.01 10.35 40.05
N LYS A 900 -34.18 9.70 40.06
CA LYS A 900 -34.38 8.39 40.70
C LYS A 900 -33.45 7.33 40.09
N SER A 901 -33.35 7.29 38.76
CA SER A 901 -32.43 6.40 38.05
C SER A 901 -30.97 6.66 38.44
N LEU A 902 -30.53 7.92 38.47
CA LEU A 902 -29.17 8.27 38.90
C LEU A 902 -28.89 7.85 40.35
N GLU A 903 -29.83 8.09 41.26
CA GLU A 903 -29.72 7.72 42.67
C GLU A 903 -29.57 6.19 42.84
N GLU A 904 -30.41 5.41 42.18
CA GLU A 904 -30.33 3.94 42.20
C GLU A 904 -29.02 3.41 41.60
N ALA A 905 -28.50 4.06 40.55
CA ALA A 905 -27.20 3.70 39.97
C ALA A 905 -26.03 4.07 40.89
N PHE A 906 -26.10 5.23 41.54
CA PHE A 906 -25.04 5.71 42.43
C PHE A 906 -24.99 4.92 43.74
N ALA A 907 -26.13 4.58 44.32
CA ALA A 907 -26.20 3.69 45.48
C ALA A 907 -25.58 2.30 45.19
N LYS A 908 -25.76 1.75 43.98
CA LYS A 908 -25.10 0.50 43.56
C LYS A 908 -23.58 0.65 43.46
N GLU A 909 -23.10 1.76 42.91
CA GLU A 909 -21.66 2.03 42.81
C GLU A 909 -21.02 2.36 44.18
N GLU A 910 -21.78 2.95 45.11
CA GLU A 910 -21.39 3.16 46.51
C GLU A 910 -21.26 1.84 47.28
N ALA A 911 -22.23 0.92 47.14
CA ALA A 911 -22.15 -0.41 47.75
C ALA A 911 -20.92 -1.21 47.26
N GLU A 912 -20.46 -0.96 46.03
CA GLU A 912 -19.22 -1.50 45.48
C GLU A 912 -17.98 -0.66 45.84
N GLY A 913 -18.15 0.42 46.61
CA GLY A 913 -17.11 1.30 47.15
C GLY A 913 -16.43 2.21 46.13
N ARG A 914 -17.10 2.51 45.01
CA ARG A 914 -16.53 3.25 43.88
C ARG A 914 -16.88 4.72 43.89
N MET A 915 -17.89 5.10 44.65
CA MET A 915 -18.28 6.46 44.94
C MET A 915 -18.83 6.55 46.35
N PHE A 916 -19.01 7.77 46.84
CA PHE A 916 -19.58 8.03 48.15
C PHE A 916 -20.26 9.42 48.15
N PRO A 917 -21.32 9.60 48.95
CA PRO A 917 -22.01 10.87 49.09
C PRO A 917 -21.29 11.79 50.09
N LEU A 918 -21.39 13.10 49.87
CA LEU A 918 -21.03 14.17 50.80
C LEU A 918 -22.11 15.26 50.73
N SER A 919 -22.30 16.01 51.81
CA SER A 919 -22.99 17.30 51.68
C SER A 919 -22.15 18.29 50.87
N LEU A 920 -22.80 19.24 50.19
CA LEU A 920 -22.08 20.30 49.46
C LEU A 920 -21.10 21.08 50.35
N SER A 921 -21.45 21.30 51.62
CA SER A 921 -20.56 21.94 52.60
C SER A 921 -19.31 21.12 52.90
N GLU A 922 -19.47 19.81 53.13
CA GLU A 922 -18.33 18.91 53.38
C GLU A 922 -17.45 18.78 52.13
N ALA A 923 -18.06 18.70 50.94
CA ALA A 923 -17.33 18.64 49.68
C ALA A 923 -16.47 19.90 49.48
N ARG A 924 -17.01 21.10 49.75
CA ARG A 924 -16.26 22.37 49.68
C ARG A 924 -15.15 22.48 50.73
N ALA A 925 -15.39 21.95 51.94
CA ALA A 925 -14.38 21.93 52.99
C ALA A 925 -13.22 20.98 52.65
N ARG A 926 -13.54 19.81 52.08
CA ARG A 926 -12.55 18.78 51.72
C ARG A 926 -11.78 19.11 50.44
N TYR A 927 -12.43 19.76 49.48
CA TYR A 927 -11.87 20.10 48.17
C TYR A 927 -12.08 21.59 47.89
N PRO A 928 -11.21 22.48 48.41
CA PRO A 928 -11.38 23.92 48.27
C PRO A 928 -11.07 24.42 46.85
N GLY A 929 -11.78 25.46 46.41
CA GLY A 929 -11.53 26.15 45.14
C GLY A 929 -11.72 25.25 43.92
N ALA A 930 -10.74 25.28 43.00
CA ALA A 930 -10.80 24.54 41.73
C ALA A 930 -10.64 23.01 41.88
N ALA A 931 -10.36 22.51 43.09
CA ALA A 931 -10.25 21.09 43.39
C ALA A 931 -11.62 20.39 43.48
N LEU A 932 -12.71 21.14 43.68
CA LEU A 932 -14.08 20.63 43.60
C LEU A 932 -14.71 21.02 42.26
N ARG A 933 -15.07 20.03 41.45
CA ARG A 933 -15.80 20.25 40.20
C ARG A 933 -16.98 19.29 40.14
N ILE A 934 -18.18 19.85 39.97
CA ILE A 934 -19.42 19.09 39.88
C ILE A 934 -19.85 19.06 38.41
N ALA A 935 -19.63 17.92 37.77
CA ALA A 935 -19.92 17.70 36.37
C ALA A 935 -21.37 17.28 36.13
N ALA A 936 -21.92 17.75 35.00
CA ALA A 936 -23.22 17.33 34.51
C ALA A 936 -23.24 15.82 34.21
N GLN A 937 -24.38 15.18 34.48
CA GLN A 937 -24.63 13.80 34.12
C GLN A 937 -25.55 13.71 32.90
N ALA A 938 -25.20 12.83 31.97
CA ALA A 938 -26.07 12.43 30.87
C ALA A 938 -26.55 10.99 31.08
N VAL A 939 -27.84 10.75 30.88
CA VAL A 939 -28.47 9.43 30.98
C VAL A 939 -28.87 8.97 29.59
N ILE A 940 -28.20 7.93 29.10
CA ILE A 940 -28.45 7.36 27.77
C ILE A 940 -29.24 6.05 27.96
N PRO A 941 -30.48 5.95 27.43
CA PRO A 941 -31.25 4.72 27.52
C PRO A 941 -30.59 3.62 26.69
N LYS A 942 -30.57 2.40 27.22
CA LYS A 942 -30.18 1.20 26.49
C LYS A 942 -31.43 0.44 26.00
N PRO A 943 -31.30 -0.44 24.99
CA PRO A 943 -32.42 -1.21 24.44
C PRO A 943 -33.08 -2.16 25.45
N ASP A 944 -32.40 -2.54 26.53
CA ASP A 944 -32.82 -3.47 27.57
C ASP A 944 -33.52 -2.82 28.76
N GLN A 945 -34.07 -1.59 28.58
CA GLN A 945 -34.71 -0.77 29.63
C GLN A 945 -33.78 -0.31 30.77
N ASP A 946 -32.48 -0.65 30.70
CA ASP A 946 -31.42 -0.11 31.56
C ASP A 946 -30.89 1.21 30.98
N PHE A 947 -30.11 1.97 31.74
CA PHE A 947 -29.51 3.22 31.29
C PHE A 947 -27.99 3.24 31.51
N ARG A 948 -27.29 4.04 30.71
CA ARG A 948 -25.87 4.32 30.88
C ARG A 948 -25.71 5.75 31.36
N VAL A 949 -25.10 5.91 32.54
CA VAL A 949 -24.70 7.21 33.07
C VAL A 949 -23.36 7.61 32.48
N VAL A 950 -23.28 8.82 31.94
CA VAL A 950 -22.06 9.43 31.40
C VAL A 950 -21.77 10.69 32.19
N HIS A 951 -20.53 10.81 32.67
CA HIS A 951 -20.05 11.93 33.45
C HIS A 951 -19.31 12.91 32.55
N ASP A 952 -19.85 14.12 32.37
CA ASP A 952 -19.27 15.10 31.45
C ASP A 952 -18.09 15.86 32.07
N GLY A 953 -16.89 15.35 31.86
CA GLY A 953 -15.67 16.03 32.30
C GLY A 953 -15.22 17.19 31.41
N THR A 954 -15.99 17.61 30.41
CA THR A 954 -15.58 18.61 29.42
C THR A 954 -16.34 19.92 29.59
N HIS A 955 -17.66 19.89 29.40
CA HIS A 955 -18.47 21.11 29.33
C HIS A 955 -18.48 21.84 30.68
N GLY A 956 -18.01 23.10 30.70
CA GLY A 956 -17.91 23.95 31.88
C GLY A 956 -16.78 23.59 32.86
N VAL A 957 -16.69 22.33 33.31
CA VAL A 957 -15.73 21.89 34.34
C VAL A 957 -14.30 21.66 33.85
N HIS A 958 -14.11 21.56 32.53
CA HIS A 958 -12.83 21.48 31.81
C HIS A 958 -11.82 20.42 32.34
N VAL A 959 -12.27 19.38 33.03
CA VAL A 959 -11.38 18.31 33.53
C VAL A 959 -10.63 17.64 32.38
N ASN A 960 -11.32 17.34 31.28
CA ASN A 960 -10.71 16.72 30.09
C ASN A 960 -9.81 17.70 29.33
N ASN A 961 -10.14 18.98 29.33
CA ASN A 961 -9.36 20.03 28.66
C ASN A 961 -7.97 20.18 29.30
N GLU A 962 -7.87 19.96 30.60
CA GLU A 962 -6.61 20.01 31.35
C GLU A 962 -5.81 18.70 31.31
N ILE A 963 -6.42 17.59 30.86
CA ILE A 963 -5.72 16.31 30.76
C ILE A 963 -4.83 16.29 29.51
N VAL A 964 -3.52 16.38 29.74
CA VAL A 964 -2.50 16.19 28.70
C VAL A 964 -1.98 14.75 28.77
N MET A 965 -2.02 14.02 27.65
CA MET A 965 -1.42 12.68 27.57
C MET A 965 -0.34 12.66 26.52
N LEU A 966 0.87 12.31 26.93
CA LEU A 966 2.04 12.20 26.05
C LEU A 966 2.12 10.84 25.35
N ASP A 967 1.38 9.86 25.86
CA ASP A 967 1.38 8.47 25.40
C ASP A 967 0.21 8.16 24.46
N ARG A 968 0.49 7.37 23.42
CA ARG A 968 -0.48 6.87 22.44
C ARG A 968 -1.06 5.54 22.90
N LEU A 969 -2.38 5.50 23.09
CA LEU A 969 -3.11 4.23 23.24
C LEU A 969 -3.23 3.52 21.91
N GLU A 970 -2.87 2.25 21.91
CA GLU A 970 -2.89 1.38 20.74
C GLU A 970 -3.75 0.17 21.04
N SER A 971 -4.58 -0.23 20.08
CA SER A 971 -5.47 -1.37 20.26
C SER A 971 -5.35 -2.33 19.07
N PRO A 972 -5.29 -3.64 19.34
CA PRO A 972 -5.24 -4.68 18.32
C PRO A 972 -6.50 -4.67 17.45
N GLY A 973 -6.37 -5.07 16.19
CA GLY A 973 -7.50 -5.23 15.29
C GLY A 973 -7.29 -6.35 14.28
N ALA A 974 -7.84 -6.18 13.10
CA ALA A 974 -7.75 -7.17 12.04
C ALA A 974 -6.30 -7.47 11.59
N ARG A 975 -5.40 -6.49 11.66
CA ARG A 975 -3.96 -6.66 11.32
C ARG A 975 -3.28 -7.70 12.18
N GLU A 976 -3.48 -7.63 13.49
CA GLU A 976 -2.93 -8.55 14.47
C GLU A 976 -3.50 -9.95 14.28
N VAL A 977 -4.83 -10.06 14.13
CA VAL A 977 -5.50 -11.34 13.87
C VAL A 977 -4.95 -11.98 12.59
N SER A 978 -4.76 -11.19 11.52
CA SER A 978 -4.17 -11.68 10.27
C SER A 978 -2.73 -12.16 10.45
N ALA A 979 -1.91 -11.45 11.22
CA ALA A 979 -0.54 -11.89 11.51
C ALA A 979 -0.49 -13.21 12.27
N ILE A 980 -1.40 -13.39 13.25
CA ILE A 980 -1.54 -14.64 13.99
C ILE A 980 -2.01 -15.77 13.08
N GLN A 981 -3.02 -15.54 12.24
CA GLN A 981 -3.51 -16.52 11.28
C GLN A 981 -2.40 -16.95 10.30
N LYS A 982 -1.64 -15.99 9.76
CA LYS A 982 -0.47 -16.25 8.91
C LYS A 982 0.55 -17.13 9.65
N LEU A 983 0.92 -16.76 10.88
CA LEU A 983 1.86 -17.53 11.69
C LEU A 983 1.35 -18.96 11.95
N GLY A 984 0.08 -19.11 12.36
CA GLY A 984 -0.55 -20.40 12.60
C GLY A 984 -0.56 -21.28 11.35
N SER A 985 -0.87 -20.71 10.18
CA SER A 985 -0.98 -21.44 8.91
C SER A 985 0.34 -22.06 8.42
N VAL A 986 1.48 -21.47 8.82
CA VAL A 986 2.82 -21.94 8.45
C VAL A 986 3.55 -22.65 9.58
N SER A 987 2.99 -22.64 10.80
CA SER A 987 3.52 -23.37 11.95
C SER A 987 2.97 -24.80 11.99
N ASP A 988 3.57 -25.65 12.83
CA ASP A 988 3.02 -26.98 13.14
C ASP A 988 1.70 -26.90 13.93
N GLU A 989 1.34 -25.72 14.44
CA GLU A 989 0.18 -25.44 15.28
C GLU A 989 -1.09 -25.11 14.46
N LYS A 990 -1.25 -25.78 13.31
CA LYS A 990 -2.22 -25.51 12.21
C LYS A 990 -3.70 -25.40 12.60
N VAL A 991 -4.07 -25.76 13.84
CA VAL A 991 -5.45 -25.66 14.35
C VAL A 991 -5.49 -24.60 15.43
N LEU A 992 -5.95 -23.40 15.06
CA LEU A 992 -6.17 -22.30 16.00
C LEU A 992 -7.59 -22.35 16.57
N PHE A 993 -7.72 -22.03 17.85
CA PHE A 993 -9.01 -21.88 18.53
C PHE A 993 -9.01 -20.60 19.37
N GLY A 994 -10.05 -19.78 19.22
CA GLY A 994 -10.17 -18.51 19.93
C GLY A 994 -11.30 -18.51 20.96
N LEU A 995 -11.09 -17.78 22.04
CA LEU A 995 -12.06 -17.42 23.06
C LEU A 995 -12.08 -15.89 23.20
N VAL A 996 -13.27 -15.33 23.33
CA VAL A 996 -13.49 -13.92 23.57
C VAL A 996 -14.22 -13.75 24.90
N GLY A 997 -13.68 -12.90 25.75
CA GLY A 997 -14.23 -12.52 27.05
C GLY A 997 -14.30 -11.01 27.21
N ASP A 998 -15.00 -10.56 28.24
CA ASP A 998 -15.26 -9.14 28.51
C ASP A 998 -14.90 -8.85 29.97
N VAL A 999 -14.04 -7.86 30.20
CA VAL A 999 -13.64 -7.43 31.54
C VAL A 999 -14.75 -6.55 32.13
N LYS A 1000 -15.40 -7.05 33.18
CA LYS A 1000 -16.59 -6.42 33.76
C LYS A 1000 -16.22 -5.05 34.34
N LYS A 1001 -16.88 -3.99 33.89
CA LYS A 1001 -16.76 -2.61 34.44
C LYS A 1001 -15.29 -2.12 34.42
N ALA A 1002 -14.57 -2.33 33.32
CA ALA A 1002 -13.14 -2.06 33.14
C ALA A 1002 -12.63 -0.74 33.75
N HIS A 1003 -13.18 0.41 33.36
CA HIS A 1003 -12.72 1.73 33.86
C HIS A 1003 -12.94 1.93 35.37
N ARG A 1004 -13.77 1.10 36.01
CA ARG A 1004 -14.02 1.11 37.46
C ARG A 1004 -13.05 0.22 38.24
N ARG A 1005 -12.02 -0.35 37.61
CA ARG A 1005 -11.12 -1.36 38.22
C ARG A 1005 -9.79 -0.83 38.77
N TYR A 1006 -9.64 0.48 38.83
CA TYR A 1006 -8.51 1.14 39.50
C TYR A 1006 -9.01 2.37 40.26
N LEU A 1007 -8.26 2.79 41.29
CA LEU A 1007 -8.57 3.98 42.08
C LEU A 1007 -7.83 5.21 41.56
N HIS A 1008 -8.46 6.37 41.69
CA HIS A 1008 -7.77 7.65 41.67
C HIS A 1008 -7.27 8.01 43.06
N HIS A 1009 -6.20 8.81 43.15
CA HIS A 1009 -5.68 9.30 44.42
C HIS A 1009 -6.71 10.21 45.11
N PRO A 1010 -6.89 10.15 46.45
CA PRO A 1010 -7.89 10.93 47.18
C PRO A 1010 -7.87 12.43 46.93
N ASP A 1011 -6.68 13.00 46.71
CA ASP A 1011 -6.47 14.42 46.37
C ASP A 1011 -7.23 14.84 45.10
N HIS A 1012 -7.50 13.91 44.17
CA HIS A 1012 -8.09 14.21 42.86
C HIS A 1012 -9.56 13.78 42.75
N TRP A 1013 -10.17 13.25 43.82
CA TRP A 1013 -11.57 12.83 43.77
C TRP A 1013 -12.53 14.00 43.58
N GLY A 1014 -12.21 15.18 44.12
CA GLY A 1014 -13.07 16.36 44.06
C GLY A 1014 -13.41 16.81 42.63
N VAL A 1015 -12.50 16.63 41.67
CA VAL A 1015 -12.75 16.98 40.25
C VAL A 1015 -13.61 15.95 39.50
N LEU A 1016 -13.96 14.84 40.15
CA LEU A 1016 -14.80 13.77 39.60
C LEU A 1016 -16.19 13.73 40.26
N SER A 1017 -16.63 14.86 40.81
CA SER A 1017 -17.88 14.96 41.56
C SER A 1017 -19.08 15.19 40.64
N CYS A 1018 -20.26 14.75 41.05
CA CYS A 1018 -21.52 14.96 40.31
C CYS A 1018 -22.73 14.98 41.25
N ARG A 1019 -23.92 15.24 40.69
CA ARG A 1019 -25.19 15.23 41.43
C ARG A 1019 -26.25 14.44 40.67
N THR A 1020 -27.21 13.89 41.42
CA THR A 1020 -28.40 13.24 40.85
C THR A 1020 -29.45 14.24 40.36
N ARG A 1021 -29.44 15.46 40.93
CA ARG A 1021 -30.18 16.64 40.47
C ARG A 1021 -29.36 17.90 40.64
N SER A 1022 -29.54 18.87 39.76
CA SER A 1022 -28.86 20.18 39.85
C SER A 1022 -29.07 20.88 41.20
N ASP A 1023 -30.28 20.78 41.76
CA ASP A 1023 -30.67 21.35 43.06
C ASP A 1023 -30.31 20.49 44.29
N SER A 1024 -29.73 19.29 44.09
CA SER A 1024 -29.41 18.39 45.19
C SER A 1024 -28.31 18.96 46.09
N SER A 1025 -28.54 18.88 47.41
CA SER A 1025 -27.52 19.21 48.43
C SER A 1025 -26.48 18.10 48.60
N VAL A 1026 -26.74 16.91 48.04
CA VAL A 1026 -25.85 15.75 48.07
C VAL A 1026 -24.96 15.74 46.83
N VAL A 1027 -23.66 15.70 47.06
CA VAL A 1027 -22.62 15.58 46.04
C VAL A 1027 -22.06 14.16 46.07
N TRP A 1028 -22.09 13.49 44.94
CA TRP A 1028 -21.52 12.16 44.76
C TRP A 1028 -20.09 12.28 44.24
N VAL A 1029 -19.14 11.66 44.92
CA VAL A 1029 -17.71 11.76 44.62
C VAL A 1029 -17.19 10.42 44.14
N ASN A 1030 -16.66 10.36 42.90
CA ASN A 1030 -16.08 9.14 42.33
C ASN A 1030 -14.67 8.88 42.88
N ARG A 1031 -14.41 7.63 43.29
CA ARG A 1031 -13.08 7.12 43.69
C ARG A 1031 -12.33 6.43 42.55
N THR A 1032 -13.05 5.92 41.56
CA THR A 1032 -12.53 5.13 40.44
C THR A 1032 -12.71 5.87 39.12
N GLY A 1033 -12.07 5.39 38.06
CA GLY A 1033 -12.32 5.91 36.71
C GLY A 1033 -13.79 5.87 36.31
N THR A 1034 -14.26 6.82 35.51
CA THR A 1034 -15.65 6.92 35.07
C THR A 1034 -15.74 7.22 33.58
N PHE A 1035 -16.86 6.83 32.95
CA PHE A 1035 -17.10 7.14 31.55
C PHE A 1035 -17.29 8.64 31.35
N GLY A 1036 -16.55 9.20 30.39
CA GLY A 1036 -16.55 10.62 30.06
C GLY A 1036 -15.36 11.39 30.63
N ILE A 1037 -14.49 10.75 31.40
CA ILE A 1037 -13.16 11.27 31.76
C ILE A 1037 -12.10 10.72 30.81
N ALA A 1038 -11.30 11.60 30.21
CA ALA A 1038 -10.34 11.26 29.18
C ALA A 1038 -9.31 10.22 29.63
N SER A 1039 -8.75 10.37 30.83
CA SER A 1039 -7.71 9.49 31.38
C SER A 1039 -8.18 8.09 31.76
N ALA A 1040 -9.49 7.81 31.70
CA ALA A 1040 -10.04 6.54 32.15
C ALA A 1040 -9.53 5.34 31.33
N ALA A 1041 -9.51 5.49 30.00
CA ALA A 1041 -9.01 4.46 29.10
C ALA A 1041 -7.48 4.28 29.25
N TYR A 1042 -6.76 5.37 29.52
CA TYR A 1042 -5.30 5.33 29.68
C TYR A 1042 -4.87 4.48 30.88
N TRP A 1043 -5.46 4.76 32.05
CA TRP A 1043 -5.13 4.02 33.26
C TRP A 1043 -5.58 2.56 33.21
N PHE A 1044 -6.75 2.30 32.61
CA PHE A 1044 -7.18 0.91 32.41
C PHE A 1044 -6.25 0.16 31.46
N ALA A 1045 -5.85 0.76 30.34
CA ALA A 1045 -4.90 0.15 29.40
C ALA A 1045 -3.56 -0.18 30.08
N ARG A 1046 -3.07 0.70 30.97
CA ARG A 1046 -1.82 0.47 31.71
C ARG A 1046 -1.93 -0.67 32.72
N ILE A 1047 -3.00 -0.73 33.53
CA ILE A 1047 -3.17 -1.80 34.53
C ILE A 1047 -3.44 -3.16 33.88
N ILE A 1048 -4.30 -3.21 32.86
CA ILE A 1048 -4.57 -4.47 32.17
C ILE A 1048 -3.36 -4.92 31.34
N GLY A 1049 -2.53 -3.98 30.90
CA GLY A 1049 -1.19 -4.19 30.37
C GLY A 1049 -0.32 -5.01 31.32
N LEU A 1050 -0.20 -4.57 32.58
CA LEU A 1050 0.55 -5.31 33.61
C LEU A 1050 0.02 -6.73 33.82
N VAL A 1051 -1.31 -6.88 33.84
CA VAL A 1051 -1.99 -8.18 33.99
C VAL A 1051 -1.65 -9.14 32.83
N GLY A 1052 -1.77 -8.67 31.60
CA GLY A 1052 -1.49 -9.46 30.41
C GLY A 1052 0.00 -9.81 30.28
N ARG A 1053 0.90 -8.85 30.57
CA ARG A 1053 2.35 -9.08 30.53
C ARG A 1053 2.80 -10.09 31.57
N LEU A 1054 2.27 -10.04 32.80
CA LEU A 1054 2.54 -11.07 33.82
C LEU A 1054 2.20 -12.46 33.28
N SER A 1055 0.96 -12.63 32.79
CA SER A 1055 0.48 -13.90 32.26
C SER A 1055 1.36 -14.42 31.11
N LEU A 1056 1.69 -13.56 30.14
CA LEU A 1056 2.50 -13.96 28.98
C LEU A 1056 3.95 -14.26 29.35
N ARG A 1057 4.55 -13.55 30.32
CA ARG A 1057 5.90 -13.82 30.82
C ARG A 1057 5.97 -15.16 31.55
N VAL A 1058 4.92 -15.54 32.30
CA VAL A 1058 4.83 -16.87 32.95
C VAL A 1058 4.68 -17.99 31.91
N LEU A 1059 3.90 -17.75 30.86
CA LEU A 1059 3.64 -18.78 29.84
C LEU A 1059 4.81 -19.01 28.88
N LEU A 1060 5.84 -18.16 28.90
CA LEU A 1060 7.07 -18.28 28.13
C LEU A 1060 6.75 -18.54 26.63
N GLN A 1061 7.25 -19.64 26.09
CA GLN A 1061 7.17 -19.99 24.66
C GLN A 1061 5.90 -20.73 24.27
N SER A 1062 4.89 -20.81 25.14
CA SER A 1062 3.62 -21.47 24.81
C SER A 1062 2.97 -20.80 23.60
N PHE A 1063 2.43 -21.58 22.66
CA PHE A 1063 1.72 -21.04 21.50
C PHE A 1063 0.37 -20.46 21.94
N LEU A 1064 0.40 -19.22 22.41
CA LEU A 1064 -0.75 -18.47 22.89
C LEU A 1064 -0.61 -17.01 22.46
N PHE A 1065 -1.71 -16.40 22.03
CA PHE A 1065 -1.82 -14.96 21.90
C PHE A 1065 -2.99 -14.47 22.72
N MET A 1066 -2.82 -13.30 23.32
CA MET A 1066 -3.87 -12.55 23.98
C MET A 1066 -3.89 -11.17 23.35
N LEU A 1067 -5.05 -10.74 22.89
CA LEU A 1067 -5.29 -9.42 22.33
C LEU A 1067 -6.35 -8.74 23.18
N ILE A 1068 -6.14 -7.50 23.60
CA ILE A 1068 -7.14 -6.74 24.33
C ILE A 1068 -7.45 -5.41 23.64
N TYR A 1069 -8.72 -5.19 23.32
CA TYR A 1069 -9.22 -3.93 22.79
C TYR A 1069 -10.17 -3.33 23.82
N ALA A 1070 -9.76 -2.25 24.48
CA ALA A 1070 -10.47 -1.71 25.64
C ALA A 1070 -10.80 -2.83 26.66
N ASP A 1071 -12.06 -3.19 26.83
CA ASP A 1071 -12.56 -4.24 27.73
C ASP A 1071 -12.77 -5.62 27.08
N ASP A 1072 -12.70 -5.73 25.74
CA ASP A 1072 -12.86 -6.97 24.98
C ASP A 1072 -11.51 -7.73 24.87
N LEU A 1073 -11.41 -8.87 25.56
CA LEU A 1073 -10.28 -9.78 25.53
C LEU A 1073 -10.48 -10.88 24.49
N HIS A 1074 -9.47 -11.15 23.68
CA HIS A 1074 -9.42 -12.27 22.74
C HIS A 1074 -8.18 -13.12 23.00
N VAL A 1075 -8.39 -14.34 23.47
CA VAL A 1075 -7.36 -15.33 23.77
C VAL A 1075 -7.42 -16.41 22.72
N LEU A 1076 -6.28 -16.80 22.16
CA LEU A 1076 -6.23 -17.86 21.14
C LEU A 1076 -4.98 -18.71 21.29
N SER A 1077 -5.10 -19.99 20.98
CA SER A 1077 -4.00 -20.94 21.02
C SER A 1077 -4.11 -21.96 19.88
N GLY A 1078 -2.99 -22.56 19.54
CA GLY A 1078 -2.84 -23.56 18.49
C GLY A 1078 -2.18 -24.82 19.01
N GLY A 1079 -2.28 -25.91 18.25
CA GLY A 1079 -1.52 -27.12 18.54
C GLY A 1079 -2.16 -28.15 19.46
N PRO A 1080 -1.42 -29.21 19.82
CA PRO A 1080 -1.90 -30.25 20.73
C PRO A 1080 -2.21 -29.70 22.13
N ASP A 1081 -1.41 -28.74 22.61
CA ASP A 1081 -1.56 -28.13 23.93
C ASP A 1081 -2.57 -26.96 23.97
N ARG A 1082 -3.29 -26.68 22.87
CA ARG A 1082 -4.14 -25.48 22.75
C ARG A 1082 -5.12 -25.30 23.90
N TRP A 1083 -5.79 -26.37 24.32
CA TRP A 1083 -6.79 -26.30 25.40
C TRP A 1083 -6.13 -25.97 26.74
N LEU A 1084 -5.01 -26.61 27.03
CA LEU A 1084 -4.25 -26.38 28.24
C LEU A 1084 -3.72 -24.93 28.28
N ASN A 1085 -3.17 -24.45 27.18
CA ASN A 1085 -2.68 -23.07 27.05
C ASN A 1085 -3.80 -22.04 27.27
N LEU A 1086 -4.99 -22.25 26.69
CA LEU A 1086 -6.16 -21.41 26.92
C LEU A 1086 -6.51 -21.38 28.41
N TRP A 1087 -6.69 -22.53 29.06
CA TRP A 1087 -7.08 -22.59 30.47
C TRP A 1087 -6.01 -22.08 31.42
N MET A 1088 -4.71 -22.31 31.16
CA MET A 1088 -3.63 -21.72 31.95
C MET A 1088 -3.63 -20.18 31.86
N SER A 1089 -3.92 -19.62 30.68
CA SER A 1089 -4.04 -18.17 30.54
C SER A 1089 -5.22 -17.59 31.32
N LEU A 1090 -6.38 -18.25 31.27
CA LEU A 1090 -7.57 -17.85 32.05
C LEU A 1090 -7.33 -17.97 33.55
N ALA A 1091 -6.65 -19.04 33.99
CA ALA A 1091 -6.25 -19.22 35.38
C ALA A 1091 -5.32 -18.09 35.85
N LEU A 1092 -4.31 -17.71 35.06
CA LEU A 1092 -3.41 -16.60 35.38
C LEU A 1092 -4.13 -15.24 35.45
N LEU A 1093 -5.11 -15.00 34.58
CA LEU A 1093 -5.90 -13.76 34.63
C LEU A 1093 -6.80 -13.73 35.89
N CYS A 1094 -7.40 -14.86 36.27
CA CYS A 1094 -8.22 -14.98 37.48
C CYS A 1094 -7.37 -14.93 38.76
N LEU A 1095 -6.18 -15.53 38.73
CA LEU A 1095 -5.20 -15.54 39.83
C LEU A 1095 -4.89 -14.11 40.27
N GLN A 1096 -4.64 -13.23 39.29
CA GLN A 1096 -4.36 -11.82 39.49
C GLN A 1096 -5.58 -10.99 39.92
N GLY A 1097 -6.80 -11.53 39.80
CA GLY A 1097 -8.04 -10.86 40.22
C GLY A 1097 -8.87 -10.24 39.08
N THR A 1098 -8.62 -10.61 37.81
CA THR A 1098 -9.37 -10.05 36.67
C THR A 1098 -10.85 -10.44 36.71
N PRO A 1099 -11.80 -9.49 36.78
CA PRO A 1099 -13.22 -9.80 36.83
C PRO A 1099 -13.80 -9.94 35.41
N PHE A 1100 -14.26 -11.14 35.05
CA PHE A 1100 -14.92 -11.39 33.76
C PHE A 1100 -16.44 -11.32 33.84
N SER A 1101 -17.06 -10.91 32.74
CA SER A 1101 -18.49 -11.07 32.50
C SER A 1101 -18.77 -12.51 32.02
N GLU A 1102 -19.11 -13.40 32.95
CA GLU A 1102 -19.24 -14.86 32.71
C GLU A 1102 -20.12 -15.22 31.50
N ARG A 1103 -21.28 -14.54 31.34
CA ARG A 1103 -22.23 -14.80 30.25
C ARG A 1103 -21.79 -14.26 28.88
N LYS A 1104 -20.70 -13.49 28.82
CA LYS A 1104 -20.20 -12.88 27.58
C LYS A 1104 -19.07 -13.67 26.93
N TRP A 1105 -18.64 -14.76 27.57
CA TRP A 1105 -17.70 -15.68 26.95
C TRP A 1105 -18.31 -16.30 25.69
N ARG A 1106 -17.52 -16.29 24.62
CA ARG A 1106 -17.85 -16.90 23.34
C ARG A 1106 -16.57 -17.31 22.63
N GLY A 1107 -16.65 -18.04 21.54
CA GLY A 1107 -15.46 -18.43 20.78
C GLY A 1107 -15.72 -19.55 19.81
N GLY A 1108 -14.63 -20.17 19.36
CA GLY A 1108 -14.69 -21.27 18.40
C GLY A 1108 -13.57 -21.22 17.38
N LEU A 1109 -13.73 -22.05 16.36
CA LEU A 1109 -13.00 -21.93 15.09
C LEU A 1109 -13.48 -20.73 14.28
N GLN A 1110 -14.72 -20.30 14.50
CA GLN A 1110 -15.29 -19.08 13.95
C GLN A 1110 -15.85 -18.24 15.09
N LEU A 1111 -15.55 -16.93 15.10
CA LEU A 1111 -16.02 -16.02 16.13
C LEU A 1111 -16.03 -14.57 15.65
N ASP A 1112 -16.75 -13.73 16.39
CA ASP A 1112 -16.75 -12.27 16.20
C ASP A 1112 -16.02 -11.56 17.34
N TRP A 1113 -15.08 -10.68 16.96
CA TRP A 1113 -14.34 -9.84 17.91
C TRP A 1113 -14.15 -8.43 17.34
N VAL A 1114 -14.52 -7.41 18.14
CA VAL A 1114 -14.48 -5.97 17.80
C VAL A 1114 -15.00 -5.59 16.40
N GLY A 1115 -16.03 -6.30 15.93
CA GLY A 1115 -16.68 -6.05 14.65
C GLY A 1115 -16.07 -6.81 13.45
N TYR A 1116 -15.06 -7.64 13.68
CA TYR A 1116 -14.51 -8.54 12.68
C TYR A 1116 -15.03 -9.96 12.86
N TRP A 1117 -15.37 -10.60 11.75
CA TRP A 1117 -15.63 -12.03 11.67
C TRP A 1117 -14.32 -12.76 11.39
N ILE A 1118 -14.00 -13.72 12.23
CA ILE A 1118 -12.72 -14.43 12.22
C ILE A 1118 -13.00 -15.92 12.01
N ASP A 1119 -12.37 -16.52 11.00
CA ASP A 1119 -12.42 -17.95 10.74
C ASP A 1119 -11.00 -18.54 10.82
N TYR A 1120 -10.69 -19.13 11.96
CA TYR A 1120 -9.44 -19.82 12.23
C TYR A 1120 -9.31 -21.16 11.49
N GLY A 1121 -10.43 -21.80 11.13
CA GLY A 1121 -10.40 -23.05 10.36
C GLY A 1121 -10.00 -22.84 8.90
N ARG A 1122 -10.41 -21.71 8.31
CA ARG A 1122 -10.11 -21.34 6.92
C ARG A 1122 -9.05 -20.24 6.78
N PHE A 1123 -8.53 -19.73 7.90
CA PHE A 1123 -7.65 -18.57 7.96
C PHE A 1123 -8.20 -17.35 7.21
N LYS A 1124 -9.49 -17.08 7.40
CA LYS A 1124 -10.19 -15.94 6.81
C LYS A 1124 -10.51 -14.90 7.87
N LEU A 1125 -10.60 -13.66 7.41
CA LEU A 1125 -10.95 -12.50 8.20
C LEU A 1125 -11.91 -11.65 7.37
N GLY A 1126 -12.95 -11.13 8.01
CA GLY A 1126 -13.95 -10.28 7.37
C GLY A 1126 -14.65 -9.40 8.39
N ILE A 1127 -15.77 -8.81 8.00
CA ILE A 1127 -16.61 -7.97 8.86
C ILE A 1127 -17.72 -8.83 9.46
N SER A 1128 -18.05 -8.63 10.73
CA SER A 1128 -19.16 -9.35 11.34
C SER A 1128 -20.51 -8.96 10.75
N GLU A 1129 -21.43 -9.91 10.66
CA GLU A 1129 -22.76 -9.68 10.09
C GLU A 1129 -23.49 -8.53 10.79
N ARG A 1130 -23.37 -8.44 12.12
CA ARG A 1130 -23.93 -7.33 12.92
C ARG A 1130 -23.37 -5.98 12.49
N ARG A 1131 -22.07 -5.92 12.17
CA ARG A 1131 -21.41 -4.68 11.74
C ARG A 1131 -21.79 -4.31 10.31
N CYS A 1132 -21.94 -5.29 9.42
CA CYS A 1132 -22.50 -5.08 8.08
C CYS A 1132 -23.91 -4.48 8.14
N HIS A 1133 -24.82 -5.08 8.92
CA HIS A 1133 -26.19 -4.58 9.09
C HIS A 1133 -26.23 -3.16 9.67
N TRP A 1134 -25.35 -2.82 10.62
CA TRP A 1134 -25.24 -1.48 11.19
C TRP A 1134 -24.86 -0.39 10.16
N ILE A 1135 -24.10 -0.77 9.12
CA ILE A 1135 -23.72 0.14 8.04
C ILE A 1135 -24.86 0.24 7.03
N ILE A 1136 -25.41 -0.90 6.60
CA ILE A 1136 -26.51 -0.97 5.63
C ILE A 1136 -27.72 -0.18 6.15
N SER A 1137 -28.18 -0.46 7.37
CA SER A 1137 -29.30 0.28 8.00
C SER A 1137 -29.00 1.77 8.17
N GLY A 1138 -27.73 2.13 8.36
CA GLY A 1138 -27.30 3.53 8.39
C GLY A 1138 -27.51 4.23 7.05
N ILE A 1139 -27.13 3.57 5.95
CA ILE A 1139 -27.31 4.06 4.57
C ILE A 1139 -28.79 4.11 4.20
N GLU A 1140 -29.55 3.04 4.44
CA GLU A 1140 -30.99 2.97 4.19
C GLU A 1140 -31.75 4.06 4.94
N SER A 1141 -31.37 4.35 6.19
CA SER A 1141 -31.97 5.44 6.97
C SER A 1141 -31.67 6.82 6.37
N MET A 1142 -30.49 7.04 5.78
CA MET A 1142 -30.16 8.31 5.12
C MET A 1142 -30.87 8.45 3.78
N GLU A 1143 -30.98 7.36 3.01
CA GLU A 1143 -31.74 7.31 1.77
C GLU A 1143 -33.22 7.57 2.02
N GLY A 1144 -33.82 6.95 3.04
CA GLY A 1144 -35.22 7.18 3.43
C GLY A 1144 -35.53 8.60 3.89
N ASN A 1145 -34.50 9.35 4.34
CA ASN A 1145 -34.61 10.78 4.66
C ASN A 1145 -34.23 11.69 3.48
N GLY A 1146 -34.12 11.15 2.27
CA GLY A 1146 -33.83 11.91 1.04
C GLY A 1146 -32.41 12.48 0.97
N TRP A 1147 -31.44 11.85 1.64
CA TRP A 1147 -30.05 12.30 1.75
C TRP A 1147 -29.84 13.66 2.44
N LEU A 1148 -30.89 14.20 3.08
CA LEU A 1148 -30.81 15.34 3.99
C LEU A 1148 -30.29 14.85 5.35
N VAL A 1149 -28.98 14.94 5.54
CA VAL A 1149 -28.28 14.50 6.76
C VAL A 1149 -27.50 15.64 7.37
N ASP A 1150 -27.53 15.77 8.69
CA ASP A 1150 -26.66 16.70 9.40
C ASP A 1150 -25.19 16.27 9.28
N VAL A 1151 -24.28 17.25 9.40
CA VAL A 1151 -22.83 17.05 9.24
C VAL A 1151 -22.28 15.99 10.19
N ARG A 1152 -22.82 15.91 11.42
CA ARG A 1152 -22.39 14.92 12.42
C ARG A 1152 -22.75 13.52 11.97
N ARG A 1153 -23.98 13.30 11.50
CA ARG A 1153 -24.45 12.00 11.00
C ARG A 1153 -23.70 11.56 9.75
N PHE A 1154 -23.32 12.51 8.88
CA PHE A 1154 -22.46 12.24 7.73
C PHE A 1154 -21.02 11.84 8.16
N HIS A 1155 -20.41 12.55 9.11
CA HIS A 1155 -19.11 12.16 9.69
C HIS A 1155 -19.17 10.77 10.34
N GLU A 1156 -20.28 10.45 11.02
CA GLU A 1156 -20.51 9.11 11.56
C GLU A 1156 -20.50 8.06 10.45
N LEU A 1157 -21.26 8.25 9.35
CA LEU A 1157 -21.26 7.34 8.19
C LEU A 1157 -19.87 7.17 7.60
N HIS A 1158 -19.14 8.27 7.37
CA HIS A 1158 -17.76 8.22 6.88
C HIS A 1158 -16.87 7.40 7.83
N GLY A 1159 -17.03 7.57 9.15
CA GLY A 1159 -16.37 6.72 10.14
C GLY A 1159 -16.75 5.24 10.04
N ARG A 1160 -18.05 4.92 9.81
CA ARG A 1160 -18.50 3.53 9.61
C ARG A 1160 -17.90 2.90 8.36
N LEU A 1161 -17.84 3.65 7.25
CA LEU A 1161 -17.23 3.22 5.99
C LEU A 1161 -15.72 3.10 6.09
N GLY A 1162 -15.07 3.95 6.88
CA GLY A 1162 -13.65 3.84 7.21
C GLY A 1162 -13.31 2.48 7.83
N PHE A 1163 -14.17 1.94 8.70
CA PHE A 1163 -14.03 0.58 9.22
C PHE A 1163 -14.08 -0.49 8.12
N MET A 1164 -14.97 -0.36 7.12
CA MET A 1164 -15.03 -1.30 5.98
C MET A 1164 -13.81 -1.22 5.07
N SER A 1165 -13.28 -0.01 4.85
CA SER A 1165 -12.10 0.20 3.99
C SER A 1165 -10.85 -0.53 4.49
N GLN A 1166 -10.84 -0.91 5.76
CA GLN A 1166 -9.79 -1.71 6.37
C GLN A 1166 -9.96 -3.21 6.13
N SER A 1167 -11.09 -3.69 5.59
CA SER A 1167 -11.49 -5.11 5.49
C SER A 1167 -11.20 -5.77 4.14
#